data_AF-A0A8J3YIX1-F1
#
_entry.id   AF-A0A8J3YIX1-F1
#
_cell.length_a   1.000
_cell.length_b   1.000
_cell.length_c   1.000
_cell.angle_alpha   90.00
_cell.angle_beta   90.00
_cell.angle_gamma   90.00
#
_symmetry.space_group_name_H-M   'P 1'
#
loop_
_entity.id
_entity.type
_entity.pdbx_description
1 polymer ?
#
loop_
_entity_poly.entity_id
_entity_poly.type
_entity_poly.pdbx_seq_one_letter_code
_entity_poly.pdbx_strand_id
1 'polypeptide(L)'
;MRSGPPARLVVLVSGSGTNLQVLLDACADPAFGAEVVAVGADRAGTRGVQRAAERGVPTFEAVVRDYASRDEWDAALTAMCREHAPDLIVSAGFLKLVGPAFLAEYGGRYVNTHNALLPAFPGMHGPRDALAYGVKVTGATLHFVDAGVDTGPIIAQVTVPVLDDDTEETLTERIKEAERQQLVDYVGRLVRDGWTVEGRKVRIGMAETTDTRRPIRRALVSVYDKTGLAELVAALHDAGVEIVSTGSTAGQIAAAGVPVTAVEELTGFPECLDGRVKTLHPKVHAGLLADLRKESHAEQLAELGVAPFDLLVSNLYPFTQTVASGATPDECVEQIDIGGPAMVRAAAKNFPSVAVVTSPADYAFVTGALADGGLTLKERRSLAARAFTMIAEYDIAVANWFAVQEDPADGWPAFAGIGAVKQAVLRYGENPHQPAALYADPAAPAGLAQATQLHGKEMSYNNYVDADAAWRSAHDFTEPCVAIIKHANPCGIAVGTDAADAHRKAHACDPVSAFGGVIAVNRPVDLVLAEQIKEIFTEVVVAPAFDEDALGVLTAKKNIRLLKAPAYGPAAAEYRQVGGGLLVQMRDRVDAPGDDPAAWKLVAGEPLGDADLADLVFAWRSLRSVKSNAILLASGGASVGVGMGQVNRVDSCRLAVSRAGERAVGSVAASDAFFPFADGPEVLFAAGVKAVVQPGGSVRDNEVIEAATKAGVTMYLTGTRHFFH
;
A
#
# COMPACT_ATOMS: atom_id res chain seq x y z
N MET A 1 -25.64 -20.83 -18.92
CA MET A 1 -24.79 -21.35 -20.02
C MET A 1 -24.38 -20.15 -20.87
N ARG A 2 -23.09 -19.93 -21.11
CA ARG A 2 -22.62 -18.84 -21.97
C ARG A 2 -23.19 -19.07 -23.38
N SER A 3 -23.89 -18.08 -23.93
CA SER A 3 -24.46 -18.09 -25.29
C SER A 3 -23.44 -17.64 -26.36
N GLY A 4 -22.15 -17.89 -26.13
CA GLY A 4 -21.07 -17.53 -27.04
C GLY A 4 -20.67 -18.68 -27.97
N PRO A 5 -19.91 -18.40 -29.04
CA PRO A 5 -19.33 -19.44 -29.90
C PRO A 5 -18.42 -20.37 -29.07
N PRO A 6 -18.25 -21.65 -29.48
CA PRO A 6 -17.36 -22.58 -28.80
C PRO A 6 -15.92 -22.09 -28.82
N ALA A 7 -15.15 -22.37 -27.77
CA ALA A 7 -13.73 -22.04 -27.71
C ALA A 7 -12.94 -22.83 -28.76
N ARG A 8 -11.98 -22.17 -29.41
CA ARG A 8 -11.16 -22.72 -30.50
C ARG A 8 -9.92 -23.41 -29.94
N LEU A 9 -9.81 -24.72 -30.12
CA LEU A 9 -8.66 -25.52 -29.70
C LEU A 9 -7.72 -25.82 -30.86
N VAL A 10 -6.44 -25.57 -30.68
CA VAL A 10 -5.38 -26.15 -31.52
C VAL A 10 -4.68 -27.25 -30.72
N VAL A 11 -4.58 -28.44 -31.30
CA VAL A 11 -3.99 -29.61 -30.62
C VAL A 11 -2.70 -30.01 -31.31
N LEU A 12 -1.60 -30.09 -30.55
CA LEU A 12 -0.28 -30.48 -31.05
C LEU A 12 0.00 -31.95 -30.71
N VAL A 13 0.49 -32.73 -31.68
CA VAL A 13 0.70 -34.19 -31.54
C VAL A 13 2.02 -34.66 -32.17
N SER A 14 2.59 -35.73 -31.61
CA SER A 14 3.76 -36.39 -32.20
C SER A 14 3.61 -37.89 -32.48
N GLY A 15 2.52 -38.51 -32.03
CA GLY A 15 2.41 -39.97 -32.00
C GLY A 15 1.03 -40.52 -32.40
N SER A 16 0.54 -41.47 -31.60
CA SER A 16 -0.70 -42.22 -31.86
C SER A 16 -1.96 -41.35 -31.84
N GLY A 17 -1.90 -40.18 -31.17
CA GLY A 17 -3.00 -39.23 -31.05
C GLY A 17 -4.15 -39.71 -30.16
N THR A 18 -3.90 -40.55 -29.15
CA THR A 18 -4.95 -41.02 -28.23
C THR A 18 -5.52 -39.89 -27.37
N ASN A 19 -4.69 -38.93 -26.95
CA ASN A 19 -5.13 -37.73 -26.22
C ASN A 19 -5.91 -36.77 -27.13
N LEU A 20 -5.53 -36.68 -28.42
CA LEU A 20 -6.32 -35.97 -29.43
C LEU A 20 -7.68 -36.64 -29.64
N GLN A 21 -7.74 -37.98 -29.71
CA GLN A 21 -9.00 -38.70 -29.93
C GLN A 21 -10.04 -38.36 -28.88
N VAL A 22 -9.68 -38.39 -27.59
CA VAL A 22 -10.63 -38.08 -26.51
C VAL A 22 -11.10 -36.63 -26.51
N LEU A 23 -10.26 -35.69 -26.96
CA LEU A 23 -10.66 -34.29 -27.15
C LEU A 23 -11.61 -34.13 -28.34
N LEU A 24 -11.35 -34.80 -29.47
CA LEU A 24 -12.25 -34.81 -30.63
C LEU A 24 -13.61 -35.41 -30.27
N ASP A 25 -13.62 -36.50 -29.51
CA ASP A 25 -14.85 -37.15 -29.06
C ASP A 25 -15.61 -36.27 -28.06
N ALA A 26 -14.93 -35.59 -27.15
CA ALA A 26 -15.55 -34.64 -26.22
C ALA A 26 -16.14 -33.40 -26.92
N CYS A 27 -15.45 -32.85 -27.93
CA CYS A 27 -15.94 -31.70 -28.70
C CYS A 27 -17.17 -32.04 -29.57
N ALA A 28 -17.51 -33.33 -29.73
CA ALA A 28 -18.76 -33.71 -30.39
C ALA A 28 -20.01 -33.37 -29.54
N ASP A 29 -19.85 -33.17 -28.23
CA ASP A 29 -20.89 -32.66 -27.34
C ASP A 29 -20.81 -31.13 -27.24
N PRO A 30 -21.83 -30.37 -27.70
CA PRO A 30 -21.87 -28.92 -27.55
C PRO A 30 -21.73 -28.43 -26.10
N ALA A 31 -22.13 -29.25 -25.11
CA ALA A 31 -21.97 -28.93 -23.70
C ALA A 31 -20.50 -28.87 -23.26
N PHE A 32 -19.57 -29.46 -24.02
CA PHE A 32 -18.15 -29.37 -23.77
C PHE A 32 -17.65 -27.92 -23.87
N GLY A 33 -18.22 -27.13 -24.80
CA GLY A 33 -17.95 -25.70 -24.96
C GLY A 33 -16.71 -25.34 -25.80
N ALA A 34 -16.17 -26.30 -26.56
CA ALA A 34 -15.02 -26.10 -27.43
C ALA A 34 -15.10 -26.92 -28.73
N GLU A 35 -14.33 -26.49 -29.72
CA GLU A 35 -14.14 -27.15 -31.01
C GLU A 35 -12.64 -27.25 -31.32
N VAL A 36 -12.19 -28.40 -31.85
CA VAL A 36 -10.82 -28.53 -32.36
C VAL A 36 -10.76 -27.95 -33.77
N VAL A 37 -10.13 -26.78 -33.91
CA VAL A 37 -10.07 -26.03 -35.17
C VAL A 37 -8.85 -26.36 -36.03
N ALA A 38 -7.79 -26.94 -35.43
CA ALA A 38 -6.66 -27.49 -36.15
C ALA A 38 -5.84 -28.47 -35.32
N VAL A 39 -5.12 -29.36 -36.02
CA VAL A 39 -4.15 -30.28 -35.42
C VAL A 39 -2.77 -30.09 -36.06
N GLY A 40 -1.80 -29.71 -35.24
CA GLY A 40 -0.40 -29.56 -35.63
C GLY A 40 0.42 -30.80 -35.30
N ALA A 41 1.32 -31.21 -36.20
CA ALA A 41 2.24 -32.33 -35.95
C ALA A 41 3.71 -31.98 -36.20
N ASP A 42 4.62 -32.57 -35.43
CA ASP A 42 6.09 -32.38 -35.61
C ASP A 42 6.70 -33.31 -36.67
N ARG A 43 5.89 -34.20 -37.26
CA ARG A 43 6.31 -35.18 -38.27
C ARG A 43 5.13 -35.60 -39.14
N ALA A 44 5.43 -35.90 -40.40
CA ALA A 44 4.43 -36.35 -41.35
C ALA A 44 3.88 -37.75 -41.03
N GLY A 45 2.64 -38.02 -41.45
CA GLY A 45 2.06 -39.36 -41.46
C GLY A 45 1.78 -39.98 -40.09
N THR A 46 1.70 -39.19 -39.02
CA THR A 46 1.33 -39.72 -37.69
C THR A 46 -0.12 -40.21 -37.67
N ARG A 47 -0.41 -41.19 -36.81
CA ARG A 47 -1.79 -41.61 -36.56
C ARG A 47 -2.64 -40.46 -36.00
N GLY A 48 -2.04 -39.54 -35.24
CA GLY A 48 -2.73 -38.33 -34.78
C GLY A 48 -3.28 -37.46 -35.93
N VAL A 49 -2.47 -37.21 -36.97
CA VAL A 49 -2.92 -36.47 -38.17
C VAL A 49 -4.04 -37.22 -38.90
N GLN A 50 -3.94 -38.56 -39.00
CA GLN A 50 -5.00 -39.36 -39.61
C GLN A 50 -6.33 -39.28 -38.84
N ARG A 51 -6.29 -39.28 -37.49
CA ARG A 51 -7.49 -39.10 -36.65
C ARG A 51 -8.15 -37.75 -36.86
N ALA A 52 -7.36 -36.68 -37.05
CA ALA A 52 -7.87 -35.36 -37.36
C ALA A 52 -8.57 -35.34 -38.73
N ALA A 53 -7.93 -35.94 -39.75
CA ALA A 53 -8.49 -36.05 -41.10
C ALA A 53 -9.80 -36.87 -41.13
N GLU A 54 -9.89 -37.96 -40.36
CA GLU A 54 -11.11 -38.76 -40.20
C GLU A 54 -12.29 -37.95 -39.61
N ARG A 55 -12.00 -36.86 -38.90
CA ARG A 55 -13.00 -35.93 -38.32
C ARG A 55 -13.16 -34.63 -39.12
N GLY A 56 -12.48 -34.48 -40.27
CA GLY A 56 -12.53 -33.28 -41.10
C GLY A 56 -11.85 -32.05 -40.48
N VAL A 57 -10.99 -32.24 -39.48
CA VAL A 57 -10.27 -31.15 -38.82
C VAL A 57 -9.01 -30.77 -39.63
N PRO A 58 -8.78 -29.48 -39.93
CA PRO A 58 -7.56 -29.03 -40.62
C PRO A 58 -6.28 -29.48 -39.93
N THR A 59 -5.25 -29.80 -40.70
CA THR A 59 -3.96 -30.22 -40.16
C THR A 59 -2.82 -29.39 -40.74
N PHE A 60 -1.75 -29.20 -39.95
CA PHE A 60 -0.51 -28.61 -40.41
C PHE A 60 0.69 -29.36 -39.85
N GLU A 61 1.83 -29.26 -40.53
CA GLU A 61 3.07 -29.96 -40.16
C GLU A 61 4.18 -28.95 -39.91
N ALA A 62 4.78 -29.02 -38.72
CA ALA A 62 5.90 -28.19 -38.28
C ALA A 62 7.10 -29.09 -37.95
N VAL A 63 7.73 -29.65 -38.98
CA VAL A 63 8.87 -30.56 -38.81
C VAL A 63 10.15 -29.76 -38.57
N VAL A 64 10.78 -29.99 -37.42
CA VAL A 64 11.95 -29.19 -36.98
C VAL A 64 13.08 -29.10 -37.99
N ARG A 65 13.38 -30.21 -38.67
CA ARG A 65 14.51 -30.31 -39.61
C ARG A 65 14.31 -29.50 -40.89
N ASP A 66 13.09 -29.01 -41.14
CA ASP A 66 12.75 -28.29 -42.36
C ASP A 66 13.06 -26.78 -42.25
N TYR A 67 13.55 -26.33 -41.09
CA TYR A 67 13.89 -24.93 -40.78
C TYR A 67 15.39 -24.77 -40.50
N ALA A 68 15.96 -23.60 -40.80
CA ALA A 68 17.41 -23.39 -40.66
C ALA A 68 17.83 -23.24 -39.18
N SER A 69 16.91 -22.84 -38.29
CA SER A 69 17.16 -22.71 -36.87
C SER A 69 15.94 -23.08 -36.01
N ARG A 70 16.18 -23.24 -34.70
CA ARG A 70 15.10 -23.50 -33.75
C ARG A 70 14.15 -22.31 -33.61
N ASP A 71 14.69 -21.10 -33.68
CA ASP A 71 13.92 -19.86 -33.57
C ASP A 71 13.03 -19.66 -34.79
N GLU A 72 13.51 -20.00 -35.99
CA GLU A 72 12.69 -19.99 -37.21
C GLU A 72 11.55 -21.01 -37.14
N TRP A 73 11.83 -22.24 -36.67
CA TRP A 73 10.79 -23.24 -36.45
C TRP A 73 9.76 -22.78 -35.42
N ASP A 74 10.20 -22.13 -34.34
CA ASP A 74 9.32 -21.65 -33.28
C ASP A 74 8.39 -20.53 -33.78
N ALA A 75 8.94 -19.58 -34.54
CA ALA A 75 8.18 -18.52 -35.19
C ALA A 75 7.17 -19.10 -36.22
N ALA A 76 7.58 -20.11 -36.98
CA ALA A 76 6.70 -20.77 -37.94
C ALA A 76 5.56 -21.55 -37.27
N LEU A 77 5.86 -22.33 -36.24
CA LEU A 77 4.84 -23.02 -35.43
C LEU A 77 3.85 -22.02 -34.83
N THR A 78 4.36 -20.90 -34.31
CA THR A 78 3.55 -19.81 -33.76
C THR A 78 2.61 -19.24 -34.82
N ALA A 79 3.12 -18.94 -36.02
CA ALA A 79 2.32 -18.41 -37.12
C ALA A 79 1.24 -19.40 -37.59
N MET A 80 1.58 -20.68 -37.74
CA MET A 80 0.62 -21.73 -38.11
C MET A 80 -0.50 -21.86 -37.08
N CYS A 81 -0.19 -21.81 -35.78
CA CYS A 81 -1.22 -21.76 -34.74
C CYS A 81 -2.09 -20.50 -34.85
N ARG A 82 -1.48 -19.34 -35.13
CA ARG A 82 -2.18 -18.05 -35.22
C ARG A 82 -3.23 -18.01 -36.33
N GLU A 83 -2.98 -18.65 -37.46
CA GLU A 83 -3.94 -18.76 -38.58
C GLU A 83 -5.29 -19.34 -38.14
N HIS A 84 -5.30 -20.13 -37.07
CA HIS A 84 -6.49 -20.75 -36.52
C HIS A 84 -7.08 -20.03 -35.30
N ALA A 85 -6.53 -18.87 -34.91
CA ALA A 85 -7.02 -18.04 -33.79
C ALA A 85 -7.43 -18.84 -32.53
N PRO A 86 -6.52 -19.63 -31.92
CA PRO A 86 -6.85 -20.48 -30.79
C PRO A 86 -7.14 -19.68 -29.52
N ASP A 87 -8.15 -20.12 -28.78
CA ASP A 87 -8.41 -19.69 -27.39
C ASP A 87 -7.51 -20.47 -26.41
N LEU A 88 -7.19 -21.72 -26.74
CA LEU A 88 -6.33 -22.62 -25.96
C LEU A 88 -5.57 -23.57 -26.89
N ILE A 89 -4.28 -23.76 -26.62
CA ILE A 89 -3.45 -24.76 -27.30
C ILE A 89 -3.20 -25.94 -26.34
N VAL A 90 -3.34 -27.15 -26.84
CA VAL A 90 -3.15 -28.39 -26.06
C VAL A 90 -2.03 -29.23 -26.66
N SER A 91 -0.96 -29.46 -25.90
CA SER A 91 0.02 -30.50 -26.20
C SER A 91 -0.54 -31.86 -25.79
N ALA A 92 -0.97 -32.63 -26.79
CA ALA A 92 -1.50 -33.97 -26.64
C ALA A 92 -0.41 -35.02 -26.96
N GLY A 93 0.73 -34.92 -26.26
CA GLY A 93 1.92 -35.73 -26.52
C GLY A 93 2.78 -35.17 -27.66
N PHE A 94 3.00 -33.85 -27.66
CA PHE A 94 3.91 -33.17 -28.59
C PHE A 94 5.34 -33.18 -28.02
N LEU A 95 6.27 -33.87 -28.68
CA LEU A 95 7.60 -34.17 -28.13
C LEU A 95 8.65 -33.10 -28.46
N LYS A 96 8.22 -31.85 -28.63
CA LYS A 96 9.09 -30.72 -28.99
C LYS A 96 8.91 -29.57 -28.01
N LEU A 97 10.03 -29.09 -27.48
CA LEU A 97 10.05 -27.88 -26.66
C LEU A 97 9.77 -26.66 -27.55
N VAL A 98 8.80 -25.85 -27.13
CA VAL A 98 8.50 -24.56 -27.76
C VAL A 98 9.47 -23.49 -27.25
N GLY A 99 9.68 -22.46 -28.06
CA GLY A 99 10.62 -21.38 -27.81
C GLY A 99 9.95 -20.07 -27.37
N PRO A 100 10.75 -18.99 -27.27
CA PRO A 100 10.28 -17.70 -26.77
C PRO A 100 9.19 -17.04 -27.59
N ALA A 101 9.17 -17.22 -28.93
CA ALA A 101 8.16 -16.59 -29.78
C ALA A 101 6.78 -17.21 -29.50
N PHE A 102 6.73 -18.53 -29.37
CA PHE A 102 5.50 -19.25 -29.05
C PHE A 102 4.99 -18.92 -27.65
N LEU A 103 5.89 -18.89 -26.65
CA LEU A 103 5.52 -18.57 -25.27
C LEU A 103 5.12 -17.11 -25.07
N ALA A 104 5.67 -16.18 -25.86
CA ALA A 104 5.24 -14.78 -25.82
C ALA A 104 3.77 -14.61 -26.25
N GLU A 105 3.30 -15.42 -27.21
CA GLU A 105 1.94 -15.33 -27.72
C GLU A 105 0.94 -16.22 -26.97
N TYR A 106 1.35 -17.44 -26.63
CA TYR A 106 0.48 -18.47 -26.06
C TYR A 106 0.84 -18.86 -24.62
N GLY A 107 1.81 -18.18 -23.99
CA GLY A 107 2.11 -18.34 -22.57
C GLY A 107 0.86 -18.10 -21.71
N GLY A 108 0.56 -19.04 -20.81
CA GLY A 108 -0.69 -19.02 -20.03
C GLY A 108 -1.96 -19.46 -20.80
N ARG A 109 -1.82 -19.84 -22.07
CA ARG A 109 -2.86 -20.43 -22.94
C ARG A 109 -2.38 -21.67 -23.69
N TYR A 110 -1.25 -22.23 -23.28
CA TYR A 110 -0.70 -23.49 -23.80
C TYR A 110 -0.55 -24.48 -22.66
N VAL A 111 -1.25 -25.61 -22.76
CA VAL A 111 -1.26 -26.65 -21.72
C VAL A 111 -0.57 -27.92 -22.20
N ASN A 112 0.14 -28.58 -21.30
CA ASN A 112 0.72 -29.90 -21.54
C ASN A 112 0.27 -30.89 -20.49
N THR A 113 0.10 -32.14 -20.92
CA THR A 113 -0.08 -33.27 -20.02
C THR A 113 1.23 -34.02 -19.87
N HIS A 114 1.62 -34.28 -18.63
CA HIS A 114 2.84 -35.00 -18.26
C HIS A 114 2.50 -36.30 -17.53
N ASN A 115 3.23 -37.37 -17.82
CA ASN A 115 2.96 -38.74 -17.36
C ASN A 115 3.59 -39.07 -15.99
N ALA A 116 3.71 -38.06 -15.11
CA ALA A 116 4.07 -38.20 -13.70
C ALA A 116 3.43 -37.08 -12.86
N LEU A 117 3.53 -37.20 -11.53
CA LEU A 117 3.10 -36.16 -10.58
C LEU A 117 4.19 -35.10 -10.40
N LEU A 118 4.11 -34.00 -11.15
CA LEU A 118 5.05 -32.88 -11.01
C LEU A 118 4.97 -32.25 -9.60
N PRO A 119 6.09 -31.81 -9.02
CA PRO A 119 7.41 -31.66 -9.63
C PRO A 119 8.27 -32.95 -9.67
N ALA A 120 7.74 -34.11 -9.28
CA ALA A 120 8.49 -35.36 -9.32
C ALA A 120 8.56 -35.92 -10.76
N PHE A 121 9.72 -36.45 -11.12
CA PHE A 121 10.01 -37.10 -12.41
C PHE A 121 9.67 -36.26 -13.66
N PRO A 122 10.23 -35.03 -13.79
CA PRO A 122 10.08 -34.23 -15.01
C PRO A 122 10.86 -34.85 -16.19
N GLY A 123 10.50 -34.49 -17.43
CA GLY A 123 11.18 -34.99 -18.64
C GLY A 123 10.56 -36.26 -19.21
N MET A 124 11.20 -36.90 -20.20
CA MET A 124 10.53 -37.87 -21.08
C MET A 124 10.22 -39.25 -20.45
N HIS A 125 10.75 -39.57 -19.27
CA HIS A 125 10.75 -40.95 -18.73
C HIS A 125 10.02 -41.10 -17.40
N GLY A 126 9.01 -40.26 -17.12
CA GLY A 126 8.25 -40.25 -15.87
C GLY A 126 7.88 -41.63 -15.27
N PRO A 127 7.21 -42.54 -16.02
CA PRO A 127 6.84 -43.86 -15.53
C PRO A 127 8.03 -44.76 -15.19
N ARG A 128 9.08 -44.72 -16.02
CA ARG A 128 10.33 -45.47 -15.78
C ARG A 128 11.02 -44.98 -14.51
N ASP A 129 11.12 -43.67 -14.35
CA ASP A 129 11.80 -43.05 -13.22
C ASP A 129 11.03 -43.29 -11.91
N ALA A 130 9.69 -43.28 -11.97
CA ALA A 130 8.83 -43.64 -10.85
C ALA A 130 9.04 -45.10 -10.39
N LEU A 131 9.11 -46.05 -11.34
CA LEU A 131 9.38 -47.46 -11.05
C LEU A 131 10.79 -47.65 -10.48
N ALA A 132 11.80 -47.03 -11.09
CA ALA A 132 13.19 -47.12 -10.64
C ALA A 132 13.39 -46.54 -9.23
N TYR A 133 12.64 -45.49 -8.88
CA TYR A 133 12.65 -44.92 -7.54
C TYR A 133 11.90 -45.78 -6.52
N GLY A 134 10.87 -46.51 -6.95
CA GLY A 134 10.04 -47.35 -6.10
C GLY A 134 8.90 -46.61 -5.38
N VAL A 135 8.37 -45.52 -5.96
CA VAL A 135 7.19 -44.85 -5.40
C VAL A 135 5.97 -45.77 -5.48
N LYS A 136 5.03 -45.64 -4.53
CA LYS A 136 3.77 -46.41 -4.52
C LYS A 136 2.59 -45.68 -5.19
N VAL A 137 2.79 -44.40 -5.52
CA VAL A 137 1.81 -43.57 -6.21
C VAL A 137 2.55 -42.70 -7.22
N THR A 138 2.04 -42.67 -8.45
CA THR A 138 2.41 -41.72 -9.50
C THR A 138 1.13 -41.19 -10.14
N GLY A 139 1.14 -40.74 -11.38
CA GLY A 139 -0.06 -40.25 -12.05
C GLY A 139 0.22 -39.40 -13.28
N ALA A 140 -0.71 -38.52 -13.59
CA ALA A 140 -0.56 -37.53 -14.65
C ALA A 140 -0.78 -36.10 -14.11
N THR A 141 -0.08 -35.14 -14.70
CA THR A 141 -0.19 -33.72 -14.39
C THR A 141 -0.53 -32.91 -15.63
N LEU A 142 -1.64 -32.16 -15.57
CA LEU A 142 -1.96 -31.13 -16.54
C LEU A 142 -1.42 -29.79 -16.03
N HIS A 143 -0.62 -29.08 -16.84
CA HIS A 143 0.01 -27.82 -16.45
C HIS A 143 0.11 -26.83 -17.62
N PHE A 144 0.24 -25.54 -17.32
CA PHE A 144 0.59 -24.53 -18.32
C PHE A 144 2.08 -24.61 -18.62
N VAL A 145 2.45 -24.60 -19.90
CA VAL A 145 3.87 -24.66 -20.30
C VAL A 145 4.54 -23.31 -20.06
N ASP A 146 5.75 -23.34 -19.49
CA ASP A 146 6.65 -22.20 -19.35
C ASP A 146 7.99 -22.48 -20.06
N ALA A 147 9.00 -21.63 -19.84
CA ALA A 147 10.30 -21.76 -20.49
C ALA A 147 11.14 -22.94 -19.97
N GLY A 148 10.75 -23.58 -18.87
CA GLY A 148 11.47 -24.73 -18.32
C GLY A 148 10.81 -26.07 -18.69
N VAL A 149 11.49 -27.17 -18.37
CA VAL A 149 11.01 -28.52 -18.66
C VAL A 149 10.09 -28.97 -17.52
N ASP A 150 8.79 -29.03 -17.81
CA ASP A 150 7.75 -29.45 -16.87
C ASP A 150 7.71 -28.65 -15.56
N THR A 151 8.08 -27.36 -15.63
CA THR A 151 8.15 -26.48 -14.46
C THR A 151 6.93 -25.62 -14.26
N GLY A 152 6.00 -25.57 -15.21
CA GLY A 152 4.94 -24.57 -15.21
C GLY A 152 3.86 -24.73 -14.14
N PRO A 153 2.93 -23.76 -14.04
CA PRO A 153 1.81 -23.77 -13.10
C PRO A 153 0.90 -25.00 -13.31
N ILE A 154 0.70 -25.76 -12.23
CA ILE A 154 -0.12 -26.98 -12.25
C ILE A 154 -1.60 -26.61 -12.27
N ILE A 155 -2.33 -27.18 -13.23
CA ILE A 155 -3.79 -27.04 -13.38
C ILE A 155 -4.50 -28.14 -12.60
N ALA A 156 -4.05 -29.38 -12.78
CA ALA A 156 -4.64 -30.57 -12.17
C ALA A 156 -3.63 -31.71 -12.06
N GLN A 157 -3.85 -32.59 -11.08
CA GLN A 157 -3.13 -33.85 -10.94
C GLN A 157 -4.12 -34.98 -10.69
N VAL A 158 -3.82 -36.15 -11.25
CA VAL A 158 -4.60 -37.37 -11.06
C VAL A 158 -3.64 -38.47 -10.65
N THR A 159 -3.95 -39.16 -9.56
CA THR A 159 -3.07 -40.18 -8.98
C THR A 159 -3.40 -41.57 -9.49
N VAL A 160 -2.38 -42.38 -9.67
CA VAL A 160 -2.44 -43.77 -10.10
C VAL A 160 -1.53 -44.60 -9.19
N PRO A 161 -2.01 -45.75 -8.65
CA PRO A 161 -1.16 -46.61 -7.83
C PRO A 161 -0.06 -47.26 -8.67
N VAL A 162 1.12 -47.46 -8.08
CA VAL A 162 2.21 -48.27 -8.63
C VAL A 162 2.20 -49.62 -7.91
N LEU A 163 1.91 -50.69 -8.64
CA LEU A 163 1.82 -52.05 -8.12
C LEU A 163 3.20 -52.71 -8.07
N ASP A 164 3.34 -53.71 -7.20
CA ASP A 164 4.63 -54.39 -6.97
C ASP A 164 5.12 -55.17 -8.20
N ASP A 165 4.21 -55.56 -9.09
CA ASP A 165 4.46 -56.29 -10.34
C ASP A 165 4.38 -55.41 -11.60
N ASP A 166 4.30 -54.09 -11.44
CA ASP A 166 4.23 -53.19 -12.60
C ASP A 166 5.52 -53.20 -13.44
N THR A 167 5.32 -53.28 -14.74
CA THR A 167 6.32 -52.94 -15.75
C THR A 167 6.13 -51.49 -16.20
N GLU A 168 7.12 -50.92 -16.90
CA GLU A 168 6.97 -49.57 -17.49
C GLU A 168 5.75 -49.50 -18.40
N GLU A 169 5.43 -50.57 -19.14
CA GLU A 169 4.28 -50.66 -20.03
C GLU A 169 2.95 -50.67 -19.27
N THR A 170 2.80 -51.56 -18.27
CA THR A 170 1.53 -51.68 -17.52
C THR A 170 1.24 -50.41 -16.71
N LEU A 171 2.26 -49.79 -16.13
CA LEU A 171 2.12 -48.52 -15.43
C LEU A 171 1.79 -47.39 -16.40
N THR A 172 2.46 -47.33 -17.55
CA THR A 172 2.21 -46.32 -18.58
C THR A 172 0.77 -46.39 -19.09
N GLU A 173 0.23 -47.57 -19.35
CA GLU A 173 -1.16 -47.70 -19.81
C GLU A 173 -2.16 -47.24 -18.73
N ARG A 174 -1.92 -47.57 -17.45
CA ARG A 174 -2.75 -47.10 -16.34
C ARG A 174 -2.70 -45.57 -16.19
N ILE A 175 -1.52 -44.97 -16.34
CA ILE A 175 -1.36 -43.51 -16.34
C ILE A 175 -2.10 -42.89 -17.52
N LYS A 176 -1.95 -43.43 -18.74
CA LYS A 176 -2.61 -42.91 -19.94
C LYS A 176 -4.14 -42.94 -19.83
N GLU A 177 -4.71 -43.92 -19.14
CA GLU A 177 -6.16 -43.96 -18.89
C GLU A 177 -6.61 -42.80 -18.00
N ALA A 178 -5.94 -42.59 -16.87
CA ALA A 178 -6.22 -41.47 -15.97
C ALA A 178 -5.96 -40.11 -16.64
N GLU A 179 -4.88 -40.02 -17.42
CA GLU A 179 -4.48 -38.84 -18.18
C GLU A 179 -5.59 -38.38 -19.13
N ARG A 180 -6.13 -39.30 -19.95
CA ARG A 180 -7.17 -38.98 -20.93
C ARG A 180 -8.41 -38.39 -20.27
N GLN A 181 -8.84 -38.98 -19.15
CA GLN A 181 -9.98 -38.49 -18.40
C GLN A 181 -9.72 -37.08 -17.83
N GLN A 182 -8.58 -36.88 -17.18
CA GLN A 182 -8.19 -35.58 -16.63
C GLN A 182 -8.13 -34.50 -17.70
N LEU A 183 -7.55 -34.82 -18.87
CA LEU A 183 -7.39 -33.88 -19.97
C LEU A 183 -8.74 -33.34 -20.43
N VAL A 184 -9.72 -34.22 -20.66
CA VAL A 184 -11.08 -33.82 -21.06
C VAL A 184 -11.73 -32.97 -19.98
N ASP A 185 -11.70 -33.42 -18.72
CA ASP A 185 -12.39 -32.74 -17.62
C ASP A 185 -11.88 -31.31 -17.44
N TYR A 186 -10.56 -31.12 -17.40
CA TYR A 186 -9.96 -29.83 -17.10
C TYR A 186 -9.86 -28.91 -18.32
N VAL A 187 -9.63 -29.42 -19.54
CA VAL A 187 -9.74 -28.59 -20.75
C VAL A 187 -11.16 -28.04 -20.88
N GLY A 188 -12.18 -28.89 -20.71
CA GLY A 188 -13.58 -28.47 -20.71
C GLY A 188 -13.90 -27.40 -19.67
N ARG A 189 -13.38 -27.55 -18.44
CA ARG A 189 -13.54 -26.53 -17.39
C ARG A 189 -12.82 -25.23 -17.71
N LEU A 190 -11.59 -25.30 -18.22
CA LEU A 190 -10.83 -24.12 -18.62
C LEU A 190 -11.60 -23.30 -19.66
N VAL A 191 -12.13 -23.93 -20.71
CA VAL A 191 -12.85 -23.20 -21.78
C VAL A 191 -14.21 -22.65 -21.33
N ARG A 192 -14.94 -23.36 -20.46
CA ARG A 192 -16.27 -22.94 -20.01
C ARG A 192 -16.22 -21.88 -18.92
N ASP A 193 -15.32 -22.07 -17.97
CA ASP A 193 -15.28 -21.30 -16.72
C ASP A 193 -14.20 -20.21 -16.74
N GLY A 194 -13.24 -20.31 -17.68
CA GLY A 194 -12.07 -19.45 -17.75
C GLY A 194 -11.08 -19.66 -16.60
N TRP A 195 -9.90 -19.05 -16.67
CA TRP A 195 -8.86 -19.20 -15.66
C TRP A 195 -8.05 -17.93 -15.39
N THR A 196 -7.37 -17.92 -14.25
CA THR A 196 -6.33 -16.95 -13.89
C THR A 196 -5.10 -17.68 -13.39
N VAL A 197 -3.91 -17.17 -13.74
CA VAL A 197 -2.62 -17.68 -13.26
C VAL A 197 -1.94 -16.60 -12.43
N GLU A 198 -1.69 -16.85 -11.15
CA GLU A 198 -1.00 -15.94 -10.22
C GLU A 198 0.24 -16.65 -9.65
N GLY A 199 1.42 -16.29 -10.16
CA GLY A 199 2.65 -17.05 -9.89
C GLY A 199 2.49 -18.50 -10.36
N ARG A 200 2.53 -19.46 -9.43
CA ARG A 200 2.32 -20.89 -9.71
C ARG A 200 0.87 -21.37 -9.49
N LYS A 201 -0.03 -20.50 -9.03
CA LYS A 201 -1.41 -20.88 -8.67
C LYS A 201 -2.34 -20.68 -9.86
N VAL A 202 -3.02 -21.75 -10.26
CA VAL A 202 -4.10 -21.70 -11.26
C VAL A 202 -5.45 -21.70 -10.54
N ARG A 203 -6.35 -20.78 -10.91
CA ARG A 203 -7.75 -20.78 -10.46
C ARG A 203 -8.67 -20.85 -11.69
N ILE A 204 -9.61 -21.79 -11.68
CA ILE A 204 -10.63 -21.98 -12.74
C ILE A 204 -11.96 -21.42 -12.24
N GLY A 205 -12.69 -20.68 -13.09
CA GLY A 205 -13.99 -20.06 -12.75
C GLY A 205 -13.92 -18.62 -12.25
N MET A 206 -12.72 -18.03 -12.19
CA MET A 206 -12.50 -16.62 -11.83
C MET A 206 -11.85 -15.84 -12.97
N ALA A 207 -12.07 -16.23 -14.24
CA ALA A 207 -11.67 -15.35 -15.33
C ALA A 207 -12.42 -14.02 -15.16
N GLU A 208 -11.71 -13.01 -14.66
CA GLU A 208 -11.99 -11.64 -15.04
C GLU A 208 -12.13 -11.67 -16.55
N THR A 209 -13.33 -11.33 -17.01
CA THR A 209 -13.68 -11.29 -18.42
C THR A 209 -12.52 -10.69 -19.19
N THR A 210 -12.12 -11.40 -20.25
CA THR A 210 -11.12 -11.04 -21.25
C THR A 210 -10.86 -9.55 -21.34
N ASP A 211 -9.58 -9.23 -21.49
CA ASP A 211 -8.92 -7.93 -21.66
C ASP A 211 -9.46 -7.12 -22.86
N THR A 212 -10.77 -6.94 -22.89
CA THR A 212 -11.53 -6.29 -23.94
C THR A 212 -11.58 -4.82 -23.61
N ARG A 213 -10.76 -4.07 -24.34
CA ARG A 213 -10.78 -2.61 -24.32
C ARG A 213 -12.13 -2.13 -24.81
N ARG A 214 -12.72 -1.16 -24.11
CA ARG A 214 -13.95 -0.49 -24.55
C ARG A 214 -13.57 0.86 -25.15
N PRO A 215 -13.84 1.09 -26.45
CA PRO A 215 -13.60 2.38 -27.08
C PRO A 215 -14.35 3.49 -26.36
N ILE A 216 -13.72 4.66 -26.25
CA ILE A 216 -14.37 5.86 -25.74
C ILE A 216 -15.02 6.53 -26.95
N ARG A 217 -16.35 6.67 -26.94
CA ARG A 217 -17.10 7.35 -28.00
C ARG A 217 -17.77 8.61 -27.50
N ARG A 218 -18.16 8.63 -26.24
CA ARG A 218 -18.83 9.76 -25.61
C ARG A 218 -18.28 10.03 -24.21
N ALA A 219 -17.87 11.28 -23.96
CA ALA A 219 -17.31 11.73 -22.70
C ALA A 219 -18.17 12.82 -22.06
N LEU A 220 -18.48 12.68 -20.78
CA LEU A 220 -19.04 13.74 -19.95
C LEU A 220 -17.92 14.41 -19.17
N VAL A 221 -17.70 15.71 -19.36
CA VAL A 221 -16.60 16.45 -18.74
C VAL A 221 -17.16 17.59 -17.89
N SER A 222 -16.94 17.54 -16.58
CA SER A 222 -17.42 18.54 -15.63
C SER A 222 -16.41 18.69 -14.49
N VAL A 223 -15.49 19.63 -14.63
CA VAL A 223 -14.35 19.79 -13.72
C VAL A 223 -14.34 21.17 -13.08
N TYR A 224 -13.98 21.26 -11.81
CA TYR A 224 -13.62 22.50 -11.14
C TYR A 224 -12.18 22.91 -11.48
N ASP A 225 -11.21 22.04 -11.21
CA ASP A 225 -9.80 22.25 -11.59
C ASP A 225 -9.63 21.94 -13.08
N LYS A 226 -9.15 22.95 -13.81
CA LYS A 226 -9.02 22.96 -15.28
C LYS A 226 -7.61 22.65 -15.76
N THR A 227 -6.70 22.28 -14.85
CA THR A 227 -5.34 21.87 -15.17
C THR A 227 -5.35 20.75 -16.21
N GLY A 228 -4.66 20.94 -17.34
CA GLY A 228 -4.55 19.94 -18.40
C GLY A 228 -5.83 19.66 -19.21
N LEU A 229 -6.89 20.46 -19.00
CA LEU A 229 -8.18 20.21 -19.66
C LEU A 229 -8.08 20.37 -21.18
N ALA A 230 -7.37 21.39 -21.67
CA ALA A 230 -7.27 21.69 -23.09
C ALA A 230 -6.62 20.54 -23.88
N GLU A 231 -5.53 19.98 -23.34
CA GLU A 231 -4.82 18.84 -23.92
C GLU A 231 -5.69 17.58 -23.92
N LEU A 232 -6.42 17.33 -22.83
CA LEU A 232 -7.33 16.20 -22.72
C LEU A 232 -8.46 16.27 -23.76
N VAL A 233 -9.15 17.41 -23.86
CA VAL A 233 -10.30 17.52 -24.77
C VAL A 233 -9.91 17.59 -26.24
N ALA A 234 -8.73 18.13 -26.56
CA ALA A 234 -8.16 18.04 -27.90
C ALA A 234 -7.91 16.57 -28.28
N ALA A 235 -7.25 15.79 -27.42
CA ALA A 235 -6.97 14.38 -27.68
C ALA A 235 -8.25 13.53 -27.82
N LEU A 236 -9.27 13.80 -26.99
CA LEU A 236 -10.59 13.17 -27.11
C LEU A 236 -11.25 13.53 -28.44
N HIS A 237 -11.23 14.80 -28.82
CA HIS A 237 -11.81 15.27 -30.08
C HIS A 237 -11.12 14.65 -31.30
N ASP A 238 -9.78 14.63 -31.32
CA ASP A 238 -8.97 14.03 -32.39
C ASP A 238 -9.25 12.53 -32.55
N ALA A 239 -9.58 11.84 -31.45
CA ALA A 239 -10.02 10.44 -31.45
C ALA A 239 -11.49 10.25 -31.86
N GLY A 240 -12.22 11.32 -32.20
CA GLY A 240 -13.62 11.28 -32.61
C GLY A 240 -14.62 11.13 -31.47
N VAL A 241 -14.23 11.45 -30.23
CA VAL A 241 -15.10 11.38 -29.06
C VAL A 241 -16.06 12.58 -29.03
N GLU A 242 -17.36 12.32 -28.87
CA GLU A 242 -18.34 13.37 -28.58
C GLU A 242 -18.19 13.84 -27.13
N ILE A 243 -18.02 15.15 -26.92
CA ILE A 243 -17.86 15.73 -25.59
C ILE A 243 -19.15 16.44 -25.17
N VAL A 244 -19.66 16.07 -24.01
CA VAL A 244 -20.77 16.72 -23.31
C VAL A 244 -20.20 17.43 -22.08
N SER A 245 -20.57 18.68 -21.82
CA SER A 245 -20.03 19.45 -20.69
C SER A 245 -21.01 20.47 -20.11
N THR A 246 -20.66 21.05 -18.95
CA THR A 246 -21.48 21.98 -18.18
C THR A 246 -20.83 23.37 -18.07
N GLY A 247 -21.66 24.42 -18.07
CA GLY A 247 -21.29 25.79 -17.67
C GLY A 247 -19.91 26.27 -18.09
N SER A 248 -19.07 26.65 -17.12
CA SER A 248 -17.72 27.17 -17.37
C SER A 248 -16.75 26.16 -17.98
N THR A 249 -16.98 24.85 -17.81
CA THR A 249 -16.17 23.81 -18.43
C THR A 249 -16.46 23.77 -19.93
N ALA A 250 -17.73 23.77 -20.33
CA ALA A 250 -18.12 23.84 -21.74
C ALA A 250 -17.56 25.09 -22.42
N GLY A 251 -17.62 26.25 -21.74
CA GLY A 251 -17.05 27.50 -22.25
C GLY A 251 -15.55 27.42 -22.54
N GLN A 252 -14.77 26.76 -21.68
CA GLN A 252 -13.33 26.57 -21.92
C GLN A 252 -13.02 25.56 -23.02
N ILE A 253 -13.82 24.48 -23.13
CA ILE A 253 -13.68 23.50 -24.22
C ILE A 253 -13.96 24.18 -25.56
N ALA A 254 -15.03 24.97 -25.65
CA ALA A 254 -15.36 25.74 -26.84
C ALA A 254 -14.26 26.78 -27.18
N ALA A 255 -13.68 27.44 -26.18
CA ALA A 255 -12.57 28.39 -26.37
C ALA A 255 -11.30 27.71 -26.88
N ALA A 256 -11.11 26.41 -26.62
CA ALA A 256 -10.04 25.59 -27.19
C ALA A 256 -10.33 25.13 -28.64
N GLY A 257 -11.46 25.54 -29.22
CA GLY A 257 -11.86 25.18 -30.59
C GLY A 257 -12.47 23.78 -30.72
N VAL A 258 -12.77 23.11 -29.60
CA VAL A 258 -13.34 21.76 -29.59
C VAL A 258 -14.88 21.85 -29.53
N PRO A 259 -15.61 21.19 -30.46
CA PRO A 259 -17.06 21.09 -30.38
C PRO A 259 -17.52 20.44 -29.07
N VAL A 260 -18.50 21.04 -28.41
CA VAL A 260 -19.02 20.57 -27.13
C VAL A 260 -20.54 20.69 -27.10
N THR A 261 -21.21 19.61 -26.72
CA THR A 261 -22.65 19.59 -26.47
C THR A 261 -22.91 20.05 -25.05
N ALA A 262 -23.74 21.07 -24.86
CA ALA A 262 -24.09 21.55 -23.53
C ALA A 262 -25.03 20.55 -22.82
N VAL A 263 -24.90 20.36 -21.51
CA VAL A 263 -25.80 19.47 -20.74
C VAL A 263 -27.25 19.94 -20.83
N GLU A 264 -27.51 21.24 -20.97
CA GLU A 264 -28.83 21.82 -21.16
C GLU A 264 -29.47 21.34 -22.48
N GLU A 265 -28.68 21.17 -23.54
CA GLU A 265 -29.14 20.61 -24.82
C GLU A 265 -29.47 19.12 -24.69
N LEU A 266 -28.63 18.38 -23.96
CA LEU A 266 -28.87 16.96 -23.68
C LEU A 266 -30.17 16.77 -22.87
N THR A 267 -30.31 17.54 -21.80
CA THR A 267 -31.41 17.38 -20.84
C THR A 267 -32.71 17.97 -21.36
N GLY A 268 -32.65 19.12 -22.05
CA GLY A 268 -33.79 19.98 -22.34
C GLY A 268 -34.24 20.81 -21.13
N PHE A 269 -33.40 20.90 -20.08
CA PHE A 269 -33.69 21.60 -18.84
C PHE A 269 -32.66 22.73 -18.62
N PRO A 270 -33.09 23.97 -18.33
CA PRO A 270 -32.16 25.09 -18.17
C PRO A 270 -31.37 25.02 -16.86
N GLU A 271 -30.20 25.65 -16.82
CA GLU A 271 -29.48 25.88 -15.56
C GLU A 271 -30.33 26.79 -14.64
N CYS A 272 -30.55 26.36 -13.39
CA CYS A 272 -31.32 27.10 -12.39
C CYS A 272 -30.74 26.89 -10.98
N LEU A 273 -31.19 27.71 -10.01
CA LEU A 273 -30.71 27.70 -8.62
C LEU A 273 -29.18 27.80 -8.56
N ASP A 274 -28.62 28.73 -9.33
CA ASP A 274 -27.18 28.97 -9.44
C ASP A 274 -26.36 27.71 -9.81
N GLY A 275 -26.97 26.81 -10.58
CA GLY A 275 -26.32 25.61 -11.11
C GLY A 275 -26.36 24.39 -10.17
N ARG A 276 -27.04 24.48 -9.02
CA ARG A 276 -27.11 23.40 -8.01
C ARG A 276 -27.69 22.08 -8.51
N VAL A 277 -28.55 22.10 -9.53
CA VAL A 277 -29.30 20.91 -9.99
C VAL A 277 -29.03 20.51 -11.44
N LYS A 278 -28.07 21.14 -12.12
CA LYS A 278 -27.92 21.05 -13.59
C LYS A 278 -27.62 19.65 -14.13
N THR A 279 -26.91 18.80 -13.38
CA THR A 279 -26.58 17.43 -13.79
C THR A 279 -27.43 16.35 -13.14
N LEU A 280 -28.29 16.71 -12.18
CA LEU A 280 -29.17 15.80 -11.44
C LEU A 280 -30.40 15.41 -12.26
N HIS A 281 -30.16 14.87 -13.46
CA HIS A 281 -31.19 14.60 -14.45
C HIS A 281 -31.12 13.15 -14.98
N PRO A 282 -32.25 12.46 -15.20
CA PRO A 282 -32.26 11.09 -15.70
C PRO A 282 -31.52 10.89 -17.03
N LYS A 283 -31.58 11.85 -17.96
CA LYS A 283 -30.83 11.75 -19.23
C LYS A 283 -29.31 11.74 -19.06
N VAL A 284 -28.79 12.32 -17.97
CA VAL A 284 -27.36 12.23 -17.62
C VAL A 284 -27.10 10.89 -16.92
N HIS A 285 -27.84 10.61 -15.84
CA HIS A 285 -27.57 9.44 -15.01
C HIS A 285 -27.92 8.11 -15.66
N ALA A 286 -28.93 8.03 -16.55
CA ALA A 286 -29.21 6.83 -17.33
C ALA A 286 -28.05 6.51 -18.28
N GLY A 287 -27.47 7.52 -18.93
CA GLY A 287 -26.29 7.35 -19.77
C GLY A 287 -25.05 6.88 -19.00
N LEU A 288 -24.93 7.26 -17.72
CA LEU A 288 -23.84 6.81 -16.83
C LEU A 288 -24.12 5.43 -16.19
N LEU A 289 -25.36 5.08 -15.87
CA LEU A 289 -25.72 3.91 -15.04
C LEU A 289 -26.19 2.69 -15.82
N ALA A 290 -26.54 2.83 -17.10
CA ALA A 290 -26.95 1.70 -17.91
C ALA A 290 -25.82 0.65 -18.02
N ASP A 291 -26.02 -0.50 -17.39
CA ASP A 291 -25.14 -1.67 -17.54
C ASP A 291 -25.25 -2.26 -18.96
N LEU A 292 -24.35 -1.86 -19.84
CA LEU A 292 -24.32 -2.26 -21.26
C LEU A 292 -23.92 -3.72 -21.49
N ARG A 293 -23.71 -4.50 -20.43
CA ARG A 293 -23.61 -5.98 -20.53
C ARG A 293 -24.99 -6.63 -20.61
N LYS A 294 -26.06 -5.87 -20.32
CA LYS A 294 -27.45 -6.32 -20.39
C LYS A 294 -28.12 -5.68 -21.60
N GLU A 295 -28.60 -6.50 -22.52
CA GLU A 295 -29.33 -6.05 -23.71
C GLU A 295 -30.55 -5.21 -23.34
N SER A 296 -31.30 -5.61 -22.31
CA SER A 296 -32.48 -4.86 -21.83
C SER A 296 -32.18 -3.43 -21.38
N HIS A 297 -30.98 -3.15 -20.86
CA HIS A 297 -30.60 -1.79 -20.50
C HIS A 297 -30.27 -0.95 -21.75
N ALA A 298 -29.67 -1.57 -22.78
CA ALA A 298 -29.38 -0.89 -24.04
C ALA A 298 -30.67 -0.56 -24.81
N GLU A 299 -31.65 -1.46 -24.81
CA GLU A 299 -32.99 -1.24 -25.38
C GLU A 299 -33.69 -0.06 -24.67
N GLN A 300 -33.69 -0.04 -23.34
CA GLN A 300 -34.28 1.06 -22.56
C GLN A 300 -33.63 2.41 -22.86
N LEU A 301 -32.30 2.46 -23.02
CA LEU A 301 -31.61 3.68 -23.44
C LEU A 301 -32.09 4.16 -24.81
N ALA A 302 -32.29 3.24 -25.77
CA ALA A 302 -32.79 3.57 -27.09
C ALA A 302 -34.23 4.10 -27.05
N GLU A 303 -35.12 3.46 -26.28
CA GLU A 303 -36.52 3.91 -26.08
C GLU A 303 -36.59 5.33 -25.48
N LEU A 304 -35.70 5.64 -24.54
CA LEU A 304 -35.63 6.94 -23.88
C LEU A 304 -34.91 8.01 -24.72
N GLY A 305 -34.29 7.63 -25.85
CA GLY A 305 -33.48 8.52 -26.66
C GLY A 305 -32.22 9.02 -25.92
N VAL A 306 -31.62 8.18 -25.08
CA VAL A 306 -30.44 8.52 -24.27
C VAL A 306 -29.23 7.72 -24.75
N ALA A 307 -28.21 8.40 -25.25
CA ALA A 307 -26.94 7.75 -25.58
C ALA A 307 -26.07 7.53 -24.34
N PRO A 308 -25.41 6.36 -24.20
CA PRO A 308 -24.54 6.07 -23.05
C PRO A 308 -23.26 6.91 -23.07
N PHE A 309 -22.62 7.02 -21.91
CA PHE A 309 -21.27 7.57 -21.78
C PHE A 309 -20.25 6.45 -21.57
N ASP A 310 -19.07 6.59 -22.17
CA ASP A 310 -17.94 5.67 -21.96
C ASP A 310 -16.92 6.26 -20.98
N LEU A 311 -16.90 7.58 -20.83
CA LEU A 311 -15.98 8.31 -19.97
C LEU A 311 -16.70 9.42 -19.19
N LEU A 312 -16.43 9.52 -17.90
CA LEU A 312 -16.71 10.67 -17.05
C LEU A 312 -15.38 11.28 -16.59
N VAL A 313 -15.19 12.58 -16.80
CA VAL A 313 -14.09 13.36 -16.23
C VAL A 313 -14.68 14.39 -15.29
N SER A 314 -14.47 14.21 -13.98
CA SER A 314 -15.10 15.03 -12.95
C SER A 314 -14.24 15.13 -11.70
N ASN A 315 -13.79 16.34 -11.37
CA ASN A 315 -13.15 16.67 -10.09
C ASN A 315 -14.04 17.63 -9.31
N LEU A 316 -14.02 17.53 -7.98
CA LEU A 316 -14.98 18.18 -7.10
C LEU A 316 -14.56 19.60 -6.74
N TYR A 317 -15.51 20.34 -6.16
CA TYR A 317 -15.24 21.64 -5.58
C TYR A 317 -14.26 21.51 -4.42
N PRO A 318 -13.38 22.50 -4.20
CA PRO A 318 -12.27 22.38 -3.28
C PRO A 318 -12.72 22.71 -1.84
N PHE A 319 -13.65 21.92 -1.30
CA PHE A 319 -14.25 22.16 0.02
C PHE A 319 -13.19 22.31 1.12
N THR A 320 -12.22 21.40 1.19
CA THR A 320 -11.13 21.45 2.18
C THR A 320 -10.27 22.72 2.07
N GLN A 321 -10.00 23.18 0.84
CA GLN A 321 -9.24 24.41 0.61
C GLN A 321 -10.05 25.66 0.98
N THR A 322 -11.37 25.62 0.74
CA THR A 322 -12.29 26.69 1.13
C THR A 322 -12.33 26.85 2.64
N VAL A 323 -12.50 25.75 3.38
CA VAL A 323 -12.44 25.75 4.85
C VAL A 323 -11.09 26.28 5.34
N ALA A 324 -9.98 25.79 4.78
CA ALA A 324 -8.63 26.23 5.15
C ALA A 324 -8.35 27.71 4.85
N SER A 325 -9.07 28.33 3.91
CA SER A 325 -8.93 29.75 3.58
C SER A 325 -9.54 30.69 4.63
N GLY A 326 -10.30 30.15 5.59
CA GLY A 326 -11.03 30.94 6.59
C GLY A 326 -12.37 31.49 6.06
N ALA A 327 -12.92 30.88 5.00
CA ALA A 327 -14.23 31.23 4.47
C ALA A 327 -15.33 31.11 5.54
N THR A 328 -16.37 31.92 5.41
CA THR A 328 -17.52 31.90 6.32
C THR A 328 -18.29 30.57 6.21
N PRO A 329 -19.12 30.21 7.21
CA PRO A 329 -19.93 29.01 7.14
C PRO A 329 -20.82 28.94 5.90
N ASP A 330 -21.44 30.06 5.50
CA ASP A 330 -22.29 30.11 4.30
C ASP A 330 -21.47 29.85 3.02
N GLU A 331 -20.27 30.44 2.90
CA GLU A 331 -19.37 30.20 1.76
C GLU A 331 -18.90 28.73 1.71
N CYS A 332 -18.65 28.10 2.86
CA CYS A 332 -18.32 26.67 2.93
C CYS A 332 -19.49 25.80 2.48
N VAL A 333 -20.72 26.15 2.88
CA VAL A 333 -21.94 25.43 2.48
C VAL A 333 -22.17 25.51 0.97
N GLU A 334 -21.91 26.67 0.34
CA GLU A 334 -21.99 26.81 -1.12
C GLU A 334 -20.97 25.95 -1.87
N GLN A 335 -19.86 25.57 -1.23
CA GLN A 335 -18.85 24.69 -1.83
C GLN A 335 -19.16 23.20 -1.67
N ILE A 336 -20.31 22.84 -1.07
CA ILE A 336 -20.76 21.45 -1.00
C ILE A 336 -21.36 21.03 -2.35
N ASP A 337 -20.54 20.39 -3.18
CA ASP A 337 -20.94 19.81 -4.45
C ASP A 337 -21.89 18.62 -4.27
N ILE A 338 -23.01 18.64 -5.00
CA ILE A 338 -24.01 17.56 -5.04
C ILE A 338 -23.93 16.80 -6.37
N GLY A 339 -23.84 17.53 -7.48
CA GLY A 339 -23.86 16.98 -8.83
C GLY A 339 -22.60 16.18 -9.16
N GLY A 340 -21.43 16.70 -8.81
CA GLY A 340 -20.14 16.05 -8.99
C GLY A 340 -20.10 14.68 -8.31
N PRO A 341 -20.33 14.58 -6.98
CA PRO A 341 -20.35 13.30 -6.28
C PRO A 341 -21.39 12.32 -6.83
N ALA A 342 -22.58 12.81 -7.20
CA ALA A 342 -23.63 11.96 -7.80
C ALA A 342 -23.16 11.32 -9.13
N MET A 343 -22.55 12.11 -10.03
CA MET A 343 -22.02 11.62 -11.30
C MET A 343 -20.84 10.66 -11.10
N VAL A 344 -19.90 11.02 -10.24
CA VAL A 344 -18.71 10.20 -9.93
C VAL A 344 -19.12 8.84 -9.38
N ARG A 345 -20.03 8.80 -8.40
CA ARG A 345 -20.55 7.55 -7.84
C ARG A 345 -21.31 6.73 -8.88
N ALA A 346 -22.06 7.37 -9.76
CA ALA A 346 -22.79 6.70 -10.84
C ALA A 346 -21.86 6.00 -11.83
N ALA A 347 -20.86 6.72 -12.35
CA ALA A 347 -19.88 6.18 -13.27
C ALA A 347 -19.00 5.10 -12.61
N ALA A 348 -18.53 5.34 -11.38
CA ALA A 348 -17.74 4.36 -10.62
C ALA A 348 -18.52 3.07 -10.35
N LYS A 349 -19.81 3.16 -10.00
CA LYS A 349 -20.69 1.99 -9.85
C LYS A 349 -20.80 1.19 -11.16
N ASN A 350 -20.86 1.89 -12.29
CA ASN A 350 -20.98 1.28 -13.62
C ASN A 350 -19.63 1.14 -14.34
N PHE A 351 -18.53 0.95 -13.60
CA PHE A 351 -17.19 0.73 -14.17
C PHE A 351 -17.09 -0.38 -15.24
N PRO A 352 -17.96 -1.42 -15.28
CA PRO A 352 -17.95 -2.36 -16.41
C PRO A 352 -18.20 -1.69 -17.78
N SER A 353 -18.91 -0.56 -17.79
CA SER A 353 -19.26 0.19 -19.01
C SER A 353 -18.56 1.55 -19.11
N VAL A 354 -18.36 2.26 -17.99
CA VAL A 354 -17.90 3.66 -17.95
C VAL A 354 -16.55 3.78 -17.24
N ALA A 355 -15.60 4.51 -17.80
CA ALA A 355 -14.41 4.96 -17.10
C ALA A 355 -14.69 6.27 -16.33
N VAL A 356 -14.18 6.41 -15.11
CA VAL A 356 -14.33 7.63 -14.30
C VAL A 356 -12.97 8.18 -13.92
N VAL A 357 -12.73 9.45 -14.22
CA VAL A 357 -11.44 10.12 -14.01
C VAL A 357 -11.69 11.32 -13.12
N THR A 358 -11.05 11.33 -11.94
CA THR A 358 -11.28 12.34 -10.91
C THR A 358 -10.07 13.22 -10.62
N SER A 359 -8.94 12.99 -11.29
CA SER A 359 -7.70 13.73 -11.09
C SER A 359 -7.03 14.08 -12.43
N PRO A 360 -6.51 15.31 -12.62
CA PRO A 360 -5.72 15.68 -13.80
C PRO A 360 -4.49 14.80 -14.02
N ALA A 361 -3.92 14.22 -12.95
CA ALA A 361 -2.75 13.34 -13.05
C ALA A 361 -3.03 12.07 -13.88
N ASP A 362 -4.30 11.71 -14.07
CA ASP A 362 -4.72 10.54 -14.84
C ASP A 362 -5.00 10.85 -16.32
N TYR A 363 -4.94 12.12 -16.75
CA TYR A 363 -5.30 12.49 -18.12
C TYR A 363 -4.39 11.81 -19.14
N ALA A 364 -3.07 11.80 -18.90
CA ALA A 364 -2.11 11.16 -19.79
C ALA A 364 -2.36 9.64 -19.95
N PHE A 365 -2.77 8.97 -18.86
CA PHE A 365 -3.13 7.56 -18.89
C PHE A 365 -4.36 7.30 -19.77
N VAL A 366 -5.38 8.15 -19.66
CA VAL A 366 -6.62 8.04 -20.44
C VAL A 366 -6.38 8.35 -21.92
N THR A 367 -5.62 9.41 -22.22
CA THR A 367 -5.31 9.77 -23.61
C THR A 367 -4.44 8.71 -24.28
N GLY A 368 -3.50 8.09 -23.55
CA GLY A 368 -2.70 6.97 -24.06
C GLY A 368 -3.57 5.78 -24.44
N ALA A 369 -4.60 5.47 -23.64
CA ALA A 369 -5.51 4.37 -23.91
C ALA A 369 -6.42 4.59 -25.15
N LEU A 370 -6.59 5.83 -25.64
CA LEU A 370 -7.39 6.11 -26.84
C LEU A 370 -6.83 5.40 -28.07
N ALA A 371 -5.51 5.45 -28.26
CA ALA A 371 -4.83 4.81 -29.39
C ALA A 371 -4.95 3.29 -29.38
N ASP A 372 -5.09 2.69 -28.19
CA ASP A 372 -5.22 1.25 -28.00
C ASP A 372 -6.67 0.74 -28.14
N GLY A 373 -7.62 1.61 -28.50
CA GLY A 373 -9.05 1.25 -28.58
C GLY A 373 -9.79 1.35 -27.24
N GLY A 374 -9.26 2.15 -26.31
CA GLY A 374 -9.88 2.49 -25.02
C GLY A 374 -9.36 1.68 -23.84
N LEU A 375 -10.07 1.77 -22.71
CA LEU A 375 -9.61 1.18 -21.44
C LEU A 375 -10.08 -0.25 -21.27
N THR A 376 -9.26 -1.07 -20.59
CA THR A 376 -9.59 -2.43 -20.16
C THR A 376 -10.53 -2.42 -18.95
N LEU A 377 -11.15 -3.57 -18.64
CA LEU A 377 -12.00 -3.68 -17.44
C LEU A 377 -11.19 -3.44 -16.14
N LYS A 378 -9.95 -3.92 -16.08
CA LYS A 378 -9.06 -3.77 -14.92
C LYS A 378 -8.74 -2.30 -14.67
N GLU A 379 -8.43 -1.55 -15.72
CA GLU A 379 -8.17 -0.11 -15.66
C GLU A 379 -9.41 0.67 -15.21
N ARG A 380 -10.59 0.39 -15.79
CA ARG A 380 -11.84 1.02 -15.35
C ARG A 380 -12.17 0.72 -13.89
N ARG A 381 -11.91 -0.51 -13.42
CA ARG A 381 -12.08 -0.87 -12.00
C ARG A 381 -11.13 -0.10 -11.09
N SER A 382 -9.87 0.04 -11.50
CA SER A 382 -8.88 0.81 -10.74
C SER A 382 -9.27 2.29 -10.65
N LEU A 383 -9.71 2.88 -11.76
CA LEU A 383 -10.29 4.23 -11.80
C LEU A 383 -11.51 4.39 -10.88
N ALA A 384 -12.44 3.43 -10.89
CA ALA A 384 -13.60 3.44 -10.00
C ALA A 384 -13.24 3.34 -8.51
N ALA A 385 -12.25 2.53 -8.15
CA ALA A 385 -11.76 2.44 -6.78
C ALA A 385 -11.18 3.78 -6.29
N ARG A 386 -10.43 4.47 -7.16
CA ARG A 386 -9.90 5.82 -6.87
C ARG A 386 -11.02 6.85 -6.74
N ALA A 387 -12.01 6.80 -7.62
CA ALA A 387 -13.19 7.66 -7.57
C ALA A 387 -13.95 7.52 -6.23
N PHE A 388 -14.22 6.30 -5.77
CA PHE A 388 -14.86 6.10 -4.46
C PHE A 388 -13.98 6.51 -3.28
N THR A 389 -12.65 6.41 -3.40
CA THR A 389 -11.72 6.90 -2.38
C THR A 389 -11.82 8.42 -2.24
N MET A 390 -11.77 9.15 -3.36
CA MET A 390 -11.93 10.61 -3.39
C MET A 390 -13.29 11.05 -2.81
N ILE A 391 -14.37 10.34 -3.13
CA ILE A 391 -15.70 10.63 -2.57
C ILE A 391 -15.72 10.43 -1.06
N ALA A 392 -15.13 9.35 -0.55
CA ALA A 392 -15.06 9.09 0.89
C ALA A 392 -14.25 10.17 1.62
N GLU A 393 -13.13 10.62 1.04
CA GLU A 393 -12.33 11.73 1.59
C GLU A 393 -13.12 13.04 1.64
N TYR A 394 -13.84 13.35 0.56
CA TYR A 394 -14.69 14.53 0.46
C TYR A 394 -15.79 14.52 1.51
N ASP A 395 -16.53 13.40 1.64
CA ASP A 395 -17.62 13.28 2.60
C ASP A 395 -17.11 13.30 4.05
N ILE A 396 -15.94 12.71 4.34
CA ILE A 396 -15.29 12.81 5.67
C ILE A 396 -14.95 14.27 5.99
N ALA A 397 -14.41 15.02 5.04
CA ALA A 397 -14.07 16.43 5.25
C ALA A 397 -15.31 17.27 5.57
N VAL A 398 -16.40 17.09 4.81
CA VAL A 398 -17.68 17.77 5.06
C VAL A 398 -18.26 17.37 6.43
N ALA A 399 -18.26 16.08 6.76
CA ALA A 399 -18.78 15.58 8.04
C ALA A 399 -17.98 16.12 9.24
N ASN A 400 -16.64 16.08 9.17
CA ASN A 400 -15.78 16.62 10.23
C ASN A 400 -15.98 18.14 10.39
N TRP A 401 -16.17 18.89 9.30
CA TRP A 401 -16.44 20.32 9.37
C TRP A 401 -17.75 20.60 10.12
N PHE A 402 -18.86 19.92 9.76
CA PHE A 402 -20.12 20.07 10.48
C PHE A 402 -20.03 19.66 11.95
N ALA A 403 -19.30 18.58 12.26
CA ALA A 403 -19.13 18.12 13.63
C ALA A 403 -18.43 19.15 14.54
N VAL A 404 -17.56 20.00 13.97
CA VAL A 404 -16.97 21.14 14.69
C VAL A 404 -17.98 22.28 14.85
N GLN A 405 -18.82 22.54 13.84
CA GLN A 405 -19.85 23.59 13.91
C GLN A 405 -20.95 23.32 14.95
N GLU A 406 -21.15 22.05 15.36
CA GLU A 406 -22.11 21.69 16.41
C GLU A 406 -21.74 22.24 17.79
N ASP A 407 -20.47 22.64 18.00
CA ASP A 407 -19.94 23.16 19.27
C ASP A 407 -20.38 22.32 20.49
N PRO A 408 -19.98 21.03 20.53
CA PRO A 408 -20.46 20.11 21.56
C PRO A 408 -20.03 20.56 22.95
N ALA A 409 -20.97 20.53 23.90
CA ALA A 409 -20.76 21.04 25.25
C ALA A 409 -19.65 20.34 26.05
N ASP A 410 -19.30 19.10 25.70
CA ASP A 410 -18.21 18.33 26.30
C ASP A 410 -16.86 18.48 25.57
N GLY A 411 -16.82 19.30 24.51
CA GLY A 411 -15.63 19.59 23.72
C GLY A 411 -15.23 18.51 22.72
N TRP A 412 -16.03 17.45 22.53
CA TRP A 412 -15.71 16.35 21.61
C TRP A 412 -16.81 16.13 20.57
N PRO A 413 -16.46 16.06 19.27
CA PRO A 413 -17.46 15.84 18.23
C PRO A 413 -18.07 14.43 18.32
N ALA A 414 -19.37 14.33 17.99
CA ALA A 414 -20.07 13.04 17.96
C ALA A 414 -19.55 12.09 16.86
N PHE A 415 -18.90 12.64 15.83
CA PHE A 415 -18.27 11.89 14.74
C PHE A 415 -16.82 12.36 14.54
N ALA A 416 -15.91 11.40 14.37
CA ALA A 416 -14.53 11.65 13.99
C ALA A 416 -14.14 10.70 12.86
N GLY A 417 -13.99 11.24 11.65
CA GLY A 417 -13.53 10.49 10.47
C GLY A 417 -12.06 10.74 10.17
N ILE A 418 -11.31 9.68 9.86
CA ILE A 418 -9.92 9.76 9.37
C ILE A 418 -9.88 9.20 7.95
N GLY A 419 -9.58 10.05 6.97
CA GLY A 419 -9.29 9.66 5.60
C GLY A 419 -7.79 9.57 5.39
N ALA A 420 -7.27 8.40 5.00
CA ALA A 420 -5.84 8.21 4.82
C ALA A 420 -5.52 7.52 3.48
N VAL A 421 -4.55 8.09 2.76
CA VAL A 421 -4.10 7.64 1.45
C VAL A 421 -2.78 6.91 1.58
N LYS A 422 -2.71 5.71 0.98
CA LYS A 422 -1.48 4.91 0.97
C LYS A 422 -0.38 5.64 0.21
N GLN A 423 0.76 5.84 0.87
CA GLN A 423 1.96 6.43 0.29
C GLN A 423 2.92 5.36 -0.24
N ALA A 424 3.17 4.32 0.56
CA ALA A 424 4.10 3.26 0.21
C ALA A 424 3.72 1.94 0.86
N VAL A 425 4.03 0.82 0.20
CA VAL A 425 4.08 -0.49 0.86
C VAL A 425 5.44 -0.60 1.55
N LEU A 426 5.44 -1.03 2.81
CA LEU A 426 6.67 -1.25 3.56
C LEU A 426 7.07 -2.70 3.45
N ARG A 427 8.38 -2.98 3.61
CA ARG A 427 8.92 -4.34 3.53
C ARG A 427 8.22 -5.31 4.50
N TYR A 428 7.90 -4.83 5.69
CA TYR A 428 7.13 -5.51 6.75
C TYR A 428 6.76 -4.48 7.84
N GLY A 429 5.91 -4.88 8.79
CA GLY A 429 5.46 -4.10 9.95
C GLY A 429 6.50 -4.09 11.08
N GLU A 430 6.07 -4.22 12.32
CA GLU A 430 7.02 -4.31 13.45
C GLU A 430 7.94 -5.52 13.32
N ASN A 431 7.43 -6.63 12.76
CA ASN A 431 8.14 -7.90 12.59
C ASN A 431 8.09 -8.39 11.13
N PRO A 432 9.11 -9.14 10.64
CA PRO A 432 9.22 -9.56 9.24
C PRO A 432 8.04 -10.34 8.65
N HIS A 433 7.25 -11.03 9.47
CA HIS A 433 6.10 -11.83 9.02
C HIS A 433 4.81 -11.00 8.88
N GLN A 434 4.82 -9.74 9.28
CA GLN A 434 3.66 -8.84 9.23
C GLN A 434 3.80 -7.94 7.99
N PRO A 435 2.88 -7.94 7.02
CA PRO A 435 2.88 -6.95 5.95
C PRO A 435 2.48 -5.57 6.49
N ALA A 436 3.01 -4.49 5.91
CA ALA A 436 2.67 -3.13 6.32
C ALA A 436 2.72 -2.12 5.17
N ALA A 437 2.12 -0.96 5.38
CA ALA A 437 2.13 0.18 4.47
C ALA A 437 2.10 1.48 5.26
N LEU A 438 2.67 2.54 4.69
CA LEU A 438 2.55 3.91 5.17
C LEU A 438 1.31 4.55 4.54
N TYR A 439 0.49 5.19 5.36
CA TYR A 439 -0.62 6.03 4.94
C TYR A 439 -0.40 7.45 5.43
N ALA A 440 -0.87 8.42 4.65
CA ALA A 440 -0.86 9.83 5.00
C ALA A 440 -2.29 10.37 4.95
N ASP A 441 -2.66 11.15 5.95
CA ASP A 441 -3.89 11.95 5.93
C ASP A 441 -3.59 13.28 5.21
N PRO A 442 -4.21 13.56 4.05
CA PRO A 442 -4.00 14.81 3.32
C PRO A 442 -4.56 16.05 4.02
N ALA A 443 -5.51 15.87 4.95
CA ALA A 443 -6.12 16.96 5.72
C ALA A 443 -5.35 17.26 7.02
N ALA A 444 -4.48 16.35 7.48
CA ALA A 444 -3.64 16.58 8.64
C ALA A 444 -2.44 17.49 8.32
N PRO A 445 -1.93 18.26 9.30
CA PRO A 445 -0.65 18.96 9.16
C PRO A 445 0.47 18.02 8.73
N ALA A 446 1.33 18.49 7.82
CA ALA A 446 2.42 17.67 7.30
C ALA A 446 3.39 17.25 8.42
N GLY A 447 3.70 15.95 8.48
CA GLY A 447 4.61 15.33 9.44
C GLY A 447 5.54 14.33 8.76
N LEU A 448 5.98 13.30 9.50
CA LEU A 448 6.93 12.33 8.97
C LEU A 448 6.38 11.42 7.87
N ALA A 449 5.07 11.24 7.80
CA ALA A 449 4.45 10.54 6.67
C ALA A 449 4.66 11.29 5.33
N GLN A 450 4.94 12.60 5.38
CA GLN A 450 5.21 13.46 4.23
C GLN A 450 6.69 13.93 4.18
N ALA A 451 7.58 13.35 5.00
CA ALA A 451 9.00 13.69 4.97
C ALA A 451 9.64 13.26 3.64
N THR A 452 10.55 14.09 3.14
CA THR A 452 11.30 13.77 1.92
C THR A 452 12.53 12.96 2.28
N GLN A 453 12.64 11.74 1.76
CA GLN A 453 13.83 10.92 1.90
C GLN A 453 14.89 11.34 0.88
N LEU A 454 16.03 11.86 1.34
CA LEU A 454 17.12 12.37 0.51
C LEU A 454 18.16 11.29 0.16
N HIS A 455 18.29 10.25 0.99
CA HIS A 455 19.28 9.18 0.83
C HIS A 455 18.87 7.90 1.58
N GLY A 456 19.58 6.81 1.31
CA GLY A 456 19.52 5.56 2.07
C GLY A 456 18.56 4.52 1.51
N LYS A 457 18.44 3.41 2.23
CA LYS A 457 17.45 2.35 1.94
C LYS A 457 16.03 2.82 2.23
N GLU A 458 15.03 2.13 1.72
CA GLU A 458 13.63 2.38 2.11
C GLU A 458 13.44 2.36 3.64
N MET A 459 12.60 3.26 4.13
CA MET A 459 12.16 3.30 5.53
C MET A 459 11.40 2.03 5.92
N SER A 460 11.70 1.44 7.09
CA SER A 460 10.90 0.38 7.69
C SER A 460 9.78 0.93 8.58
N TYR A 461 8.84 0.09 8.99
CA TYR A 461 7.79 0.47 9.96
C TYR A 461 8.37 1.05 11.26
N ASN A 462 9.33 0.33 11.86
CA ASN A 462 9.99 0.77 13.10
C ASN A 462 10.80 2.06 12.90
N ASN A 463 11.35 2.30 11.70
CA ASN A 463 12.03 3.56 11.41
C ASN A 463 11.05 4.74 11.47
N TYR A 464 9.81 4.61 10.99
CA TYR A 464 8.82 5.68 11.11
C TYR A 464 8.40 5.91 12.56
N VAL A 465 8.18 4.84 13.34
CA VAL A 465 7.84 4.94 14.77
C VAL A 465 8.95 5.64 15.56
N ASP A 466 10.20 5.21 15.37
CA ASP A 466 11.35 5.79 16.07
C ASP A 466 11.64 7.23 15.61
N ALA A 467 11.51 7.51 14.31
CA ALA A 467 11.70 8.86 13.80
C ALA A 467 10.62 9.82 14.33
N ASP A 468 9.36 9.41 14.44
CA ASP A 468 8.28 10.26 14.95
C ASP A 468 8.47 10.57 16.44
N ALA A 469 8.85 9.56 17.22
CA ALA A 469 9.23 9.72 18.61
C ALA A 469 10.44 10.66 18.77
N ALA A 470 11.48 10.51 17.94
CA ALA A 470 12.67 11.35 17.98
C ALA A 470 12.34 12.80 17.60
N TRP A 471 11.57 12.97 16.52
CA TRP A 471 11.16 14.28 16.01
C TRP A 471 10.34 15.06 17.02
N ARG A 472 9.36 14.39 17.68
CA ARG A 472 8.60 14.97 18.80
C ARG A 472 9.52 15.38 19.95
N SER A 473 10.43 14.49 20.36
CA SER A 473 11.30 14.73 21.52
C SER A 473 12.28 15.88 21.31
N ALA A 474 12.83 16.03 20.10
CA ALA A 474 13.70 17.17 19.77
C ALA A 474 12.93 18.52 19.76
N HIS A 475 11.64 18.49 19.43
CA HIS A 475 10.78 19.69 19.38
C HIS A 475 10.01 19.98 20.68
N ASP A 476 10.22 19.17 21.74
CA ASP A 476 9.85 19.57 23.10
C ASP A 476 10.72 20.75 23.59
N PHE A 477 11.73 21.18 22.81
CA PHE A 477 12.68 22.24 23.12
C PHE A 477 12.76 23.29 22.01
N THR A 478 13.02 24.53 22.42
CA THR A 478 13.23 25.65 21.49
C THR A 478 14.70 25.86 21.17
N GLU A 479 15.59 25.50 22.10
CA GLU A 479 17.05 25.47 22.00
C GLU A 479 17.52 24.47 20.95
N PRO A 480 18.75 24.57 20.41
CA PRO A 480 19.33 23.49 19.61
C PRO A 480 19.31 22.17 20.38
N CYS A 481 18.52 21.21 19.88
CA CYS A 481 18.22 19.96 20.57
C CYS A 481 18.42 18.76 19.65
N VAL A 482 18.98 17.70 20.22
CA VAL A 482 19.14 16.41 19.57
C VAL A 482 18.55 15.32 20.45
N ALA A 483 17.68 14.50 19.87
CA ALA A 483 17.12 13.31 20.50
C ALA A 483 17.57 12.06 19.74
N ILE A 484 18.09 11.08 20.47
CA ILE A 484 18.51 9.78 19.94
C ILE A 484 17.54 8.73 20.49
N ILE A 485 16.75 8.13 19.61
CA ILE A 485 15.73 7.13 19.94
C ILE A 485 16.13 5.75 19.42
N LYS A 486 15.74 4.72 20.16
CA LYS A 486 15.77 3.33 19.70
C LYS A 486 14.59 2.58 20.30
N HIS A 487 13.78 1.92 19.47
CA HIS A 487 12.59 1.18 19.91
C HIS A 487 11.64 2.04 20.76
N ALA A 488 11.28 3.22 20.23
CA ALA A 488 10.40 4.23 20.80
C ALA A 488 10.84 4.81 22.16
N ASN A 489 12.07 4.57 22.59
CA ASN A 489 12.63 5.07 23.86
C ASN A 489 13.90 5.88 23.63
N PRO A 490 14.15 6.94 24.43
CA PRO A 490 15.35 7.74 24.28
C PRO A 490 16.58 7.04 24.85
N CYS A 491 17.61 6.89 24.01
CA CYS A 491 18.97 6.55 24.43
C CYS A 491 19.67 7.78 25.03
N GLY A 492 19.38 8.96 24.49
CA GLY A 492 19.86 10.22 25.02
C GLY A 492 19.18 11.42 24.36
N ILE A 493 19.00 12.47 25.14
CA ILE A 493 18.45 13.76 24.70
C ILE A 493 19.38 14.83 25.27
N ALA A 494 19.64 15.89 24.51
CA ALA A 494 20.36 17.04 25.02
C ALA A 494 20.02 18.31 24.25
N VAL A 495 20.13 19.43 24.96
CA VAL A 495 20.22 20.78 24.40
C VAL A 495 21.67 21.26 24.43
N GLY A 496 22.02 22.13 23.48
CA GLY A 496 23.39 22.63 23.33
C GLY A 496 23.45 24.04 22.79
N THR A 497 24.66 24.59 22.70
CA THR A 497 24.88 25.89 22.04
C THR A 497 24.60 25.82 20.54
N ASP A 498 24.78 24.64 19.96
CA ASP A 498 24.48 24.28 18.58
C ASP A 498 24.08 22.80 18.50
N ALA A 499 23.70 22.34 17.31
CA ALA A 499 23.24 20.97 17.10
C ALA A 499 24.36 19.93 17.29
N ALA A 500 25.61 20.30 16.99
CA ALA A 500 26.78 19.42 17.15
C ALA A 500 27.13 19.20 18.63
N ASP A 501 27.00 20.25 19.46
CA ASP A 501 27.13 20.15 20.91
C ASP A 501 26.03 19.31 21.54
N ALA A 502 24.78 19.57 21.16
CA ALA A 502 23.63 18.77 21.58
C ALA A 502 23.81 17.29 21.20
N HIS A 503 24.26 16.98 19.99
CA HIS A 503 24.52 15.59 19.57
C HIS A 503 25.58 14.90 20.41
N ARG A 504 26.75 15.53 20.64
CA ARG A 504 27.81 14.94 21.49
C ARG A 504 27.29 14.59 22.88
N LYS A 505 26.54 15.51 23.49
CA LYS A 505 25.95 15.34 24.82
C LYS A 505 24.90 14.24 24.84
N ALA A 506 23.97 14.23 23.88
CA ALA A 506 22.94 13.19 23.77
C ALA A 506 23.56 11.81 23.55
N HIS A 507 24.56 11.69 22.67
CA HIS A 507 25.26 10.43 22.42
C HIS A 507 26.02 9.92 23.65
N ALA A 508 26.60 10.83 24.45
CA ALA A 508 27.31 10.46 25.67
C ALA A 508 26.41 9.83 26.75
N CYS A 509 25.09 10.02 26.71
CA CYS A 509 24.15 9.41 27.65
C CYS A 509 24.30 7.88 27.68
N ASP A 510 24.11 7.25 26.51
CA ASP A 510 24.27 5.81 26.29
C ASP A 510 24.78 5.53 24.86
N PRO A 511 26.11 5.59 24.65
CA PRO A 511 26.72 5.38 23.34
C PRO A 511 26.43 4.00 22.75
N VAL A 512 26.29 2.98 23.63
CA VAL A 512 26.06 1.60 23.22
C VAL A 512 24.64 1.44 22.67
N SER A 513 23.64 1.99 23.34
CA SER A 513 22.26 1.96 22.83
C SER A 513 22.07 2.85 21.61
N ALA A 514 22.79 3.98 21.52
CA ALA A 514 22.74 4.88 20.37
C ALA A 514 23.21 4.22 19.05
N PHE A 515 24.00 3.14 19.12
CA PHE A 515 24.38 2.35 17.94
C PHE A 515 23.14 1.73 17.28
N GLY A 516 22.89 2.11 16.03
CA GLY A 516 21.71 1.72 15.26
C GLY A 516 20.44 2.49 15.64
N GLY A 517 20.59 3.61 16.36
CA GLY A 517 19.48 4.49 16.72
C GLY A 517 19.00 5.37 15.57
N VAL A 518 17.96 6.13 15.87
CA VAL A 518 17.39 7.20 15.05
C VAL A 518 17.68 8.54 15.71
N ILE A 519 18.25 9.47 14.95
CA ILE A 519 18.63 10.80 15.42
C ILE A 519 17.65 11.82 14.86
N ALA A 520 17.07 12.65 15.72
CA ALA A 520 16.32 13.84 15.34
C ALA A 520 17.02 15.11 15.80
N VAL A 521 17.02 16.12 14.93
CA VAL A 521 17.66 17.43 15.16
C VAL A 521 16.63 18.51 14.87
N ASN A 522 16.37 19.43 15.82
CA ASN A 522 15.41 20.54 15.61
C ASN A 522 16.04 21.76 14.90
N ARG A 523 17.19 21.57 14.26
CA ARG A 523 17.99 22.55 13.51
C ARG A 523 18.54 21.90 12.24
N PRO A 524 18.94 22.70 11.22
CA PRO A 524 19.67 22.17 10.08
C PRO A 524 20.90 21.36 10.50
N VAL A 525 21.20 20.29 9.75
CA VAL A 525 22.40 19.48 9.94
C VAL A 525 23.53 20.09 9.12
N ASP A 526 24.52 20.65 9.83
CA ASP A 526 25.75 21.21 9.24
C ASP A 526 26.85 20.14 9.09
N LEU A 527 27.98 20.54 8.50
CA LEU A 527 29.14 19.68 8.29
C LEU A 527 29.69 19.09 9.58
N VAL A 528 29.80 19.89 10.65
CA VAL A 528 30.40 19.47 11.93
C VAL A 528 29.56 18.36 12.56
N LEU A 529 28.24 18.51 12.56
CA LEU A 529 27.32 17.49 13.04
C LEU A 529 27.35 16.24 12.14
N ALA A 530 27.38 16.42 10.82
CA ALA A 530 27.46 15.31 9.87
C ALA A 530 28.72 14.46 10.07
N GLU A 531 29.88 15.07 10.31
CA GLU A 531 31.13 14.37 10.61
C GLU A 531 31.03 13.54 11.90
N GLN A 532 30.37 14.06 12.94
CA GLN A 532 30.16 13.30 14.18
C GLN A 532 29.22 12.10 13.97
N ILE A 533 28.12 12.29 13.25
CA ILE A 533 27.17 11.21 12.94
C ILE A 533 27.82 10.14 12.06
N LYS A 534 28.73 10.54 11.15
CA LYS A 534 29.46 9.62 10.27
C LYS A 534 30.33 8.63 11.03
N GLU A 535 30.75 8.89 12.25
CA GLU A 535 31.53 7.92 13.03
C GLU A 535 30.64 6.83 13.66
N ILE A 536 29.32 7.04 13.72
CA ILE A 536 28.38 6.17 14.46
C ILE A 536 27.48 5.40 13.48
N PHE A 537 27.22 4.13 13.73
CA PHE A 537 26.19 3.42 12.96
C PHE A 537 24.81 3.99 13.33
N THR A 538 24.14 4.62 12.37
CA THR A 538 22.84 5.28 12.54
C THR A 538 21.90 4.80 11.45
N GLU A 539 20.66 4.44 11.81
CA GLU A 539 19.65 3.95 10.86
C GLU A 539 18.97 5.12 10.11
N VAL A 540 18.60 6.17 10.84
CA VAL A 540 17.86 7.33 10.33
C VAL A 540 18.36 8.62 10.98
N VAL A 541 18.48 9.68 10.19
CA VAL A 541 18.66 11.06 10.65
C VAL A 541 17.51 11.89 10.10
N VAL A 542 16.77 12.56 10.98
CA VAL A 542 15.67 13.46 10.63
C VAL A 542 15.98 14.89 11.07
N ALA A 543 15.82 15.82 10.14
CA ALA A 543 16.14 17.23 10.34
C ALA A 543 15.24 18.13 9.46
N PRO A 544 15.06 19.41 9.80
CA PRO A 544 14.35 20.36 8.94
C PRO A 544 15.10 20.64 7.62
N ALA A 545 16.43 20.54 7.64
CA ALA A 545 17.30 20.74 6.48
C ALA A 545 18.67 20.08 6.70
N PHE A 546 19.42 19.94 5.61
CA PHE A 546 20.82 19.50 5.61
C PHE A 546 21.60 20.44 4.70
N ASP A 547 22.77 20.86 5.12
CA ASP A 547 23.70 21.59 4.27
C ASP A 547 24.25 20.66 3.17
N GLU A 548 24.69 21.22 2.04
CA GLU A 548 25.16 20.43 0.89
C GLU A 548 26.39 19.58 1.23
N ASP A 549 27.34 20.13 1.98
CA ASP A 549 28.54 19.43 2.46
C ASP A 549 28.21 18.36 3.50
N ALA A 550 27.26 18.63 4.40
CA ALA A 550 26.72 17.67 5.35
C ALA A 550 26.09 16.46 4.64
N LEU A 551 25.28 16.68 3.60
CA LEU A 551 24.76 15.61 2.74
C LEU A 551 25.88 14.83 2.07
N GLY A 552 26.90 15.51 1.55
CA GLY A 552 28.08 14.86 0.94
C GLY A 552 28.78 13.89 1.90
N VAL A 553 28.92 14.28 3.17
CA VAL A 553 29.54 13.45 4.21
C VAL A 553 28.65 12.25 4.56
N LEU A 554 27.35 12.45 4.78
CA LEU A 554 26.45 11.40 5.24
C LEU A 554 26.07 10.40 4.13
N THR A 555 25.97 10.85 2.89
CA THR A 555 25.63 9.99 1.74
C THR A 555 26.72 8.96 1.42
N ALA A 556 27.96 9.18 1.88
CA ALA A 556 29.03 8.18 1.83
C ALA A 556 28.65 6.88 2.59
N LYS A 557 27.73 6.94 3.56
CA LYS A 557 27.15 5.74 4.18
C LYS A 557 25.96 5.25 3.37
N LYS A 558 26.12 4.10 2.70
CA LYS A 558 25.10 3.53 1.79
C LYS A 558 23.69 3.36 2.40
N ASN A 559 23.59 3.05 3.69
CA ASN A 559 22.34 2.57 4.28
C ASN A 559 21.58 3.61 5.12
N ILE A 560 22.23 4.69 5.56
CA ILE A 560 21.62 5.68 6.46
C ILE A 560 20.50 6.41 5.73
N ARG A 561 19.32 6.51 6.35
CA ARG A 561 18.20 7.28 5.80
C ARG A 561 18.31 8.72 6.25
N LEU A 562 18.33 9.64 5.31
CA LEU A 562 18.35 11.08 5.58
C LEU A 562 16.97 11.64 5.24
N LEU A 563 16.25 12.12 6.25
CA LEU A 563 14.89 12.63 6.10
C LEU A 563 14.87 14.14 6.31
N LYS A 564 14.46 14.86 5.27
CA LYS A 564 14.05 16.26 5.40
C LYS A 564 12.58 16.30 5.82
N ALA A 565 12.33 16.60 7.09
CA ALA A 565 10.98 16.69 7.63
C ALA A 565 10.34 18.06 7.36
N PRO A 566 9.01 18.14 7.22
CA PRO A 566 8.28 19.41 7.24
C PRO A 566 8.50 20.18 8.56
N ALA A 567 8.13 21.46 8.58
CA ALA A 567 8.12 22.25 9.81
C ALA A 567 7.27 21.55 10.89
N TYR A 568 7.76 21.53 12.13
CA TYR A 568 7.06 20.87 13.23
C TYR A 568 5.78 21.62 13.59
N GLY A 569 4.63 21.02 13.27
CA GLY A 569 3.31 21.54 13.59
C GLY A 569 2.31 20.40 13.73
N PRO A 570 2.41 19.56 14.78
CA PRO A 570 1.55 18.40 14.93
C PRO A 570 0.10 18.80 15.19
N ALA A 571 -0.83 17.93 14.78
CA ALA A 571 -2.25 18.04 15.14
C ALA A 571 -2.45 18.20 16.66
N ALA A 572 -3.49 18.93 17.05
CA ALA A 572 -3.82 19.19 18.45
C ALA A 572 -4.23 17.92 19.20
N ALA A 573 -5.02 17.06 18.55
CA ALA A 573 -5.42 15.77 19.07
C ALA A 573 -4.50 14.64 18.56
N GLU A 574 -4.41 13.56 19.33
CA GLU A 574 -3.75 12.31 18.94
C GLU A 574 -4.70 11.11 19.11
N TYR A 575 -4.53 10.12 18.24
CA TYR A 575 -5.38 8.94 18.17
C TYR A 575 -4.61 7.70 18.60
N ARG A 576 -5.25 6.84 19.41
CA ARG A 576 -4.71 5.54 19.80
C ARG A 576 -5.71 4.44 19.47
N GLN A 577 -5.28 3.48 18.65
CA GLN A 577 -6.11 2.32 18.34
C GLN A 577 -6.27 1.40 19.55
N VAL A 578 -7.50 0.91 19.74
CA VAL A 578 -7.86 -0.16 20.68
C VAL A 578 -8.73 -1.19 19.97
N GLY A 579 -8.94 -2.37 20.58
CA GLY A 579 -9.79 -3.41 20.00
C GLY A 579 -11.20 -2.90 19.71
N GLY A 580 -11.59 -2.84 18.44
CA GLY A 580 -12.90 -2.38 18.00
C GLY A 580 -13.09 -0.86 17.87
N GLY A 581 -12.08 -0.03 18.13
CA GLY A 581 -12.24 1.43 18.07
C GLY A 581 -10.97 2.26 18.24
N LEU A 582 -11.15 3.54 18.59
CA LEU A 582 -10.11 4.54 18.77
C LEU A 582 -10.32 5.29 20.09
N LEU A 583 -9.24 5.65 20.77
CA LEU A 583 -9.20 6.67 21.80
C LEU A 583 -8.65 7.96 21.19
N VAL A 584 -9.18 9.10 21.61
CA VAL A 584 -8.72 10.43 21.18
C VAL A 584 -8.41 11.25 22.41
N GLN A 585 -7.27 11.94 22.42
CA GLN A 585 -6.90 12.86 23.49
C GLN A 585 -6.15 14.07 22.93
N MET A 586 -6.08 15.14 23.72
CA MET A 586 -5.20 16.26 23.40
C MET A 586 -3.75 15.82 23.56
N ARG A 587 -2.90 16.20 22.59
CA ARG A 587 -1.48 15.90 22.62
C ARG A 587 -0.82 16.62 23.79
N ASP A 588 -0.07 15.87 24.60
CA ASP A 588 0.78 16.43 25.65
C ASP A 588 1.94 17.26 25.03
N ARG A 589 1.93 18.57 25.28
CA ARG A 589 2.86 19.57 24.75
C ARG A 589 3.80 20.13 25.83
N VAL A 590 3.73 19.61 27.07
CA VAL A 590 4.46 20.12 28.23
C VAL A 590 4.26 21.63 28.42
N ASP A 591 2.98 22.02 28.44
CA ASP A 591 2.48 23.39 28.55
C ASP A 591 1.38 23.54 29.62
N ALA A 592 1.23 22.56 30.51
CA ALA A 592 0.31 22.65 31.63
C ALA A 592 0.84 23.63 32.70
N PRO A 593 -0.03 24.14 33.61
CA PRO A 593 0.40 25.11 34.62
C PRO A 593 1.59 24.67 35.49
N GLY A 594 1.72 23.37 35.76
CA GLY A 594 2.85 22.83 36.53
C GLY A 594 4.12 22.59 35.72
N ASP A 595 4.14 22.87 34.42
CA ASP A 595 5.33 22.76 33.58
C ASP A 595 6.22 24.00 33.64
N ASP A 596 5.68 25.12 34.11
CA ASP A 596 6.43 26.31 34.43
C ASP A 596 7.13 26.15 35.80
N PRO A 597 8.48 26.21 35.88
CA PRO A 597 9.21 26.13 37.14
C PRO A 597 8.82 27.22 38.15
N ALA A 598 8.24 28.35 37.71
CA ALA A 598 7.72 29.37 38.61
C ALA A 598 6.51 28.89 39.44
N ALA A 599 5.79 27.87 38.97
CA ALA A 599 4.67 27.25 39.68
C ALA A 599 5.12 26.10 40.61
N TRP A 600 6.39 25.69 40.56
CA TRP A 600 6.88 24.56 41.35
C TRP A 600 6.99 24.90 42.84
N LYS A 601 6.54 23.96 43.67
CA LYS A 601 6.64 24.09 45.12
C LYS A 601 7.91 23.42 45.63
N LEU A 602 8.85 24.20 46.17
CA LEU A 602 9.97 23.67 46.94
C LEU A 602 9.46 23.06 48.25
N VAL A 603 9.70 21.75 48.45
CA VAL A 603 9.19 21.00 49.61
C VAL A 603 10.29 20.41 50.50
N ALA A 604 11.52 20.31 50.01
CA ALA A 604 12.70 19.94 50.79
C ALA A 604 13.96 20.59 50.21
N GLY A 605 14.96 20.86 51.05
CA GLY A 605 16.25 21.46 50.65
C GLY A 605 16.19 22.98 50.42
N GLU A 606 17.27 23.51 49.85
CA GLU A 606 17.41 24.94 49.50
C GLU A 606 17.10 25.17 48.01
N PRO A 607 16.67 26.37 47.61
CA PRO A 607 16.47 26.69 46.19
C PRO A 607 17.72 26.43 45.35
N LEU A 608 17.53 25.85 44.16
CA LEU A 608 18.62 25.64 43.20
C LEU A 608 19.12 26.94 42.59
N GLY A 609 20.41 26.99 42.25
CA GLY A 609 20.94 28.02 41.36
C GLY A 609 20.47 27.82 39.92
N ASP A 610 20.56 28.87 39.11
CA ASP A 610 19.98 28.92 37.75
C ASP A 610 20.38 27.75 36.85
N ALA A 611 21.66 27.35 36.87
CA ALA A 611 22.14 26.23 36.05
C ALA A 611 21.51 24.88 36.45
N ASP A 612 21.36 24.64 37.76
CA ASP A 612 20.81 23.40 38.29
C ASP A 612 19.28 23.35 38.13
N LEU A 613 18.62 24.51 38.23
CA LEU A 613 17.20 24.62 37.91
C LEU A 613 16.95 24.40 36.42
N ALA A 614 17.80 24.93 35.54
CA ALA A 614 17.72 24.69 34.10
C ALA A 614 17.89 23.20 33.75
N ASP A 615 18.81 22.49 34.41
CA ASP A 615 18.95 21.04 34.26
C ASP A 615 17.69 20.29 34.74
N LEU A 616 17.06 20.77 35.81
CA LEU A 616 15.85 20.15 36.37
C LEU A 616 14.63 20.37 35.45
N VAL A 617 14.52 21.56 34.84
CA VAL A 617 13.53 21.86 33.79
C VAL A 617 13.78 21.04 32.53
N PHE A 618 15.04 20.93 32.09
CA PHE A 618 15.41 20.06 30.99
C PHE A 618 15.01 18.60 31.28
N ALA A 619 15.30 18.11 32.50
CA ALA A 619 14.94 16.76 32.90
C ALA A 619 13.42 16.55 32.90
N TRP A 620 12.67 17.50 33.45
CA TRP A 620 11.20 17.49 33.47
C TRP A 620 10.59 17.39 32.07
N ARG A 621 11.00 18.30 31.16
CA ARG A 621 10.48 18.33 29.78
C ARG A 621 10.88 17.08 28.99
N SER A 622 12.13 16.65 29.10
CA SER A 622 12.65 15.46 28.40
C SER A 622 11.89 14.19 28.79
N LEU A 623 11.46 14.10 30.05
CA LEU A 623 10.84 12.91 30.60
C LEU A 623 9.52 12.53 29.92
N ARG A 624 8.79 13.49 29.33
CA ARG A 624 7.58 13.23 28.53
C ARG A 624 7.82 12.22 27.41
N SER A 625 9.04 12.16 26.87
CA SER A 625 9.42 11.23 25.80
C SER A 625 9.71 9.80 26.27
N VAL A 626 9.89 9.60 27.58
CA VAL A 626 10.27 8.31 28.17
C VAL A 626 9.01 7.53 28.51
N LYS A 627 8.95 6.25 28.15
CA LYS A 627 7.80 5.40 28.49
C LYS A 627 7.69 5.20 30.01
N SER A 628 6.46 5.25 30.53
CA SER A 628 6.16 5.16 31.96
C SER A 628 6.32 3.74 32.52
N ASN A 629 6.68 3.57 33.80
CA ASN A 629 7.10 4.62 34.74
C ASN A 629 8.52 5.10 34.40
N ALA A 630 8.74 6.41 34.37
CA ALA A 630 9.98 7.01 33.90
C ALA A 630 10.73 7.80 34.98
N ILE A 631 12.07 7.65 34.97
CA ILE A 631 13.02 8.47 35.73
C ILE A 631 14.14 8.92 34.79
N LEU A 632 14.43 10.21 34.76
CA LEU A 632 15.51 10.77 33.93
C LEU A 632 16.44 11.60 34.81
N LEU A 633 17.72 11.27 34.77
CA LEU A 633 18.79 12.04 35.39
C LEU A 633 19.42 12.95 34.33
N ALA A 634 19.69 14.19 34.69
CA ALA A 634 20.30 15.17 33.79
C ALA A 634 21.42 15.97 34.45
N SER A 635 22.33 16.45 33.60
CA SER A 635 23.42 17.37 33.96
C SER A 635 23.92 18.10 32.71
N GLY A 636 24.11 19.42 32.78
CA GLY A 636 24.67 20.23 31.70
C GLY A 636 23.80 20.28 30.43
N GLY A 637 22.48 20.28 30.59
CA GLY A 637 21.49 20.28 29.51
C GLY A 637 21.38 18.93 28.79
N ALA A 638 21.79 17.83 29.41
CA ALA A 638 21.83 16.51 28.79
C ALA A 638 21.34 15.42 29.73
N SER A 639 20.64 14.43 29.19
CA SER A 639 20.34 13.20 29.94
C SER A 639 21.64 12.46 30.22
N VAL A 640 21.84 12.03 31.46
CA VAL A 640 22.99 11.20 31.86
C VAL A 640 22.61 9.78 32.23
N GLY A 641 21.33 9.53 32.58
CA GLY A 641 20.79 8.19 32.80
C GLY A 641 19.27 8.16 32.71
N VAL A 642 18.71 7.12 32.10
CA VAL A 642 17.28 7.01 31.84
C VAL A 642 16.75 5.63 32.27
N GLY A 643 15.83 5.65 33.22
CA GLY A 643 15.02 4.50 33.63
C GLY A 643 13.65 4.56 32.96
N MET A 644 13.38 3.62 32.05
CA MET A 644 12.25 3.66 31.12
C MET A 644 11.38 2.40 31.21
N GLY A 645 10.07 2.58 31.06
CA GLY A 645 9.11 1.52 30.77
C GLY A 645 8.89 0.49 31.88
N GLN A 646 9.20 0.82 33.14
CA GLN A 646 9.08 -0.15 34.23
C GLN A 646 7.68 -0.12 34.85
N VAL A 647 7.18 -1.31 35.20
CA VAL A 647 5.92 -1.46 35.95
C VAL A 647 6.03 -0.93 37.39
N ASN A 648 7.25 -0.86 37.94
CA ASN A 648 7.53 -0.36 39.28
C ASN A 648 8.56 0.79 39.24
N ARG A 649 8.25 1.90 39.92
CA ARG A 649 9.03 3.14 39.87
C ARG A 649 10.42 3.03 40.50
N VAL A 650 10.58 2.23 41.56
CA VAL A 650 11.91 1.99 42.17
C VAL A 650 12.86 1.30 41.18
N ASP A 651 12.36 0.47 40.28
CA ASP A 651 13.17 -0.18 39.25
C ASP A 651 13.60 0.84 38.17
N SER A 652 12.75 1.82 37.85
CA SER A 652 13.15 2.96 37.02
C SER A 652 14.26 3.77 37.67
N CYS A 653 14.19 4.03 39.00
CA CYS A 653 15.27 4.71 39.72
C CYS A 653 16.59 3.93 39.63
N ARG A 654 16.55 2.63 39.93
CA ARG A 654 17.73 1.73 39.85
C ARG A 654 18.33 1.71 38.45
N LEU A 655 17.48 1.61 37.42
CA LEU A 655 17.91 1.58 36.03
C LEU A 655 18.56 2.90 35.60
N ALA A 656 17.96 4.04 35.99
CA ALA A 656 18.49 5.36 35.66
C ALA A 656 19.86 5.60 36.32
N VAL A 657 19.99 5.27 37.61
CA VAL A 657 21.26 5.35 38.35
C VAL A 657 22.32 4.42 37.75
N SER A 658 21.96 3.16 37.47
CA SER A 658 22.89 2.19 36.89
C SER A 658 23.42 2.62 35.52
N ARG A 659 22.58 3.27 34.70
CA ARG A 659 22.97 3.78 33.38
C ARG A 659 23.81 5.05 33.47
N ALA A 660 23.53 5.91 34.45
CA ALA A 660 24.33 7.09 34.70
C ALA A 660 25.74 6.76 35.19
N GLY A 661 25.87 5.74 36.06
CA GLY A 661 27.15 5.41 36.70
C GLY A 661 27.65 6.58 37.55
N GLU A 662 28.93 6.92 37.44
CA GLU A 662 29.52 8.04 38.19
C GLU A 662 28.88 9.40 37.88
N ARG A 663 28.25 9.53 36.70
CA ARG A 663 27.56 10.77 36.28
C ARG A 663 26.27 11.03 37.05
N ALA A 664 25.79 10.07 37.85
CA ALA A 664 24.66 10.28 38.74
C ALA A 664 24.99 11.30 39.85
N VAL A 665 26.25 11.32 40.31
CA VAL A 665 26.69 12.20 41.40
C VAL A 665 26.61 13.66 40.95
N GLY A 666 25.86 14.47 41.70
CA GLY A 666 25.65 15.88 41.40
C GLY A 666 24.68 16.15 40.24
N SER A 667 24.09 15.12 39.64
CA SER A 667 23.00 15.26 38.66
C SER A 667 21.69 15.62 39.35
N VAL A 668 20.72 16.06 38.55
CA VAL A 668 19.31 16.25 38.98
C VAL A 668 18.45 15.14 38.38
N ALA A 669 17.26 14.89 38.96
CA ALA A 669 16.36 13.87 38.45
C ALA A 669 14.91 14.34 38.33
N ALA A 670 14.19 13.84 37.33
CA ALA A 670 12.76 14.04 37.15
C ALA A 670 12.01 12.70 37.17
N SER A 671 10.80 12.70 37.72
CA SER A 671 9.90 11.55 37.79
C SER A 671 8.54 11.87 37.17
N ASP A 672 8.07 11.04 36.23
CA ASP A 672 6.92 11.38 35.36
C ASP A 672 5.59 11.36 36.11
N ALA A 673 5.54 10.55 37.18
CA ALA A 673 4.50 10.57 38.19
C ALA A 673 5.09 10.64 39.59
N PHE A 674 4.22 10.80 40.59
CA PHE A 674 4.63 10.85 41.99
C PHE A 674 5.33 9.56 42.45
N PHE A 675 6.17 9.67 43.46
CA PHE A 675 6.75 8.50 44.13
C PHE A 675 5.73 7.90 45.11
N PRO A 676 5.33 6.62 44.93
CA PRO A 676 4.35 6.00 45.82
C PRO A 676 4.93 5.69 47.22
N PHE A 677 6.25 5.50 47.30
CA PHE A 677 6.99 5.23 48.53
C PHE A 677 8.38 5.88 48.46
N ALA A 678 9.05 6.03 49.62
CA ALA A 678 10.37 6.64 49.72
C ALA A 678 11.51 5.79 49.11
N ASP A 679 11.30 4.49 48.89
CA ASP A 679 12.31 3.56 48.38
C ASP A 679 12.85 3.94 46.98
N GLY A 680 11.98 4.41 46.09
CA GLY A 680 12.33 4.95 44.78
C GLY A 680 13.32 6.11 44.86
N PRO A 681 12.94 7.24 45.47
CA PRO A 681 13.82 8.41 45.55
C PRO A 681 15.06 8.16 46.43
N GLU A 682 15.00 7.30 47.46
CA GLU A 682 16.18 6.90 48.24
C GLU A 682 17.29 6.27 47.38
N VAL A 683 16.94 5.54 46.32
CA VAL A 683 17.93 5.03 45.34
C VAL A 683 18.65 6.18 44.63
N LEU A 684 17.94 7.27 44.31
CA LEU A 684 18.52 8.44 43.66
C LEU A 684 19.42 9.21 44.64
N PHE A 685 18.98 9.37 45.88
CA PHE A 685 19.73 10.07 46.93
C PHE A 685 21.04 9.35 47.24
N ALA A 686 20.99 8.01 47.38
CA ALA A 686 22.17 7.20 47.61
C ALA A 686 23.19 7.26 46.46
N ALA A 687 22.73 7.57 45.24
CA ALA A 687 23.59 7.78 44.07
C ALA A 687 24.18 9.20 43.97
N GLY A 688 23.86 10.09 44.91
CA GLY A 688 24.37 11.46 44.95
C GLY A 688 23.60 12.44 44.06
N VAL A 689 22.37 12.12 43.66
CA VAL A 689 21.48 13.09 42.99
C VAL A 689 21.19 14.27 43.94
N LYS A 690 21.42 15.49 43.48
CA LYS A 690 21.32 16.71 44.32
C LYS A 690 19.92 17.32 44.36
N ALA A 691 19.08 17.04 43.37
CA ALA A 691 17.73 17.56 43.29
C ALA A 691 16.78 16.62 42.55
N VAL A 692 15.51 16.60 42.95
CA VAL A 692 14.45 15.81 42.34
C VAL A 692 13.20 16.66 42.09
N VAL A 693 12.61 16.52 40.89
CA VAL A 693 11.29 17.08 40.58
C VAL A 693 10.29 15.94 40.31
N GLN A 694 9.09 16.07 40.86
CA GLN A 694 7.99 15.13 40.65
C GLN A 694 6.64 15.86 40.74
N PRO A 695 5.51 15.25 40.36
CA PRO A 695 4.20 15.89 40.48
C PRO A 695 3.75 16.11 41.92
N GLY A 696 4.01 15.14 42.80
CA GLY A 696 3.31 15.02 44.08
C GLY A 696 1.85 14.54 43.90
N GLY A 697 1.09 14.58 44.99
CA GLY A 697 -0.30 14.11 45.05
C GLY A 697 -0.47 12.71 45.65
N SER A 698 0.59 12.10 46.18
CA SER A 698 0.47 10.86 46.94
C SER A 698 -0.04 11.14 48.35
N VAL A 699 -0.84 10.23 48.91
CA VAL A 699 -1.16 10.24 50.35
C VAL A 699 0.10 10.05 51.22
N ARG A 700 1.22 9.62 50.62
CA ARG A 700 2.53 9.42 51.26
C ARG A 700 3.58 10.45 50.86
N ASP A 701 3.19 11.59 50.28
CA ASP A 701 4.14 12.64 49.90
C ASP A 701 5.03 13.06 51.09
N ASN A 702 4.46 13.14 52.29
CA ASN A 702 5.22 13.48 53.51
C ASN A 702 6.37 12.49 53.79
N GLU A 703 6.15 11.18 53.60
CA GLU A 703 7.20 10.16 53.80
C GLU A 703 8.37 10.37 52.82
N VAL A 704 8.05 10.70 51.56
CA VAL A 704 9.03 10.98 50.50
C VAL A 704 9.79 12.29 50.75
N ILE A 705 9.09 13.34 51.18
CA ILE A 705 9.66 14.65 51.51
C ILE A 705 10.59 14.55 52.72
N GLU A 706 10.20 13.78 53.75
CA GLU A 706 11.06 13.51 54.91
C GLU A 706 12.34 12.78 54.51
N ALA A 707 12.26 11.79 53.61
CA ALA A 707 13.43 11.10 53.08
C ALA A 707 14.38 12.05 52.33
N ALA A 708 13.85 12.94 51.49
CA ALA A 708 14.63 13.96 50.78
C ALA A 708 15.31 14.93 51.77
N THR A 709 14.55 15.41 52.76
CA THR A 709 15.06 16.30 53.82
C THR A 709 16.20 15.65 54.59
N LYS A 710 16.04 14.37 54.98
CA LYS A 710 17.08 13.60 55.69
C LYS A 710 18.33 13.38 54.84
N ALA A 711 18.16 13.22 53.53
CA ALA A 711 19.27 13.06 52.58
C ALA A 711 19.93 14.40 52.19
N GLY A 712 19.35 15.55 52.58
CA GLY A 712 19.82 16.86 52.15
C GLY A 712 19.61 17.14 50.66
N VAL A 713 18.62 16.48 50.04
CA VAL A 713 18.31 16.59 48.61
C VAL A 713 17.18 17.58 48.39
N THR A 714 17.36 18.47 47.41
CA THR A 714 16.34 19.45 47.05
C THR A 714 15.18 18.77 46.33
N MET A 715 13.93 19.08 46.69
CA MET A 715 12.75 18.48 46.06
C MET A 715 11.69 19.51 45.69
N TYR A 716 11.20 19.41 44.46
CA TYR A 716 10.10 20.21 43.93
C TYR A 716 8.87 19.36 43.59
N LEU A 717 7.68 19.90 43.86
CA LEU A 717 6.40 19.36 43.40
C LEU A 717 5.80 20.24 42.30
N THR A 718 5.44 19.65 41.15
CA THR A 718 4.90 20.37 39.99
C THR A 718 3.37 20.41 39.95
N GLY A 719 2.69 19.42 40.55
CA GLY A 719 1.25 19.23 40.41
C GLY A 719 0.78 18.77 39.02
N THR A 720 1.69 18.51 38.08
CA THR A 720 1.40 18.07 36.70
C THR A 720 2.08 16.73 36.44
N ARG A 721 1.46 15.82 35.67
CA ARG A 721 1.97 14.46 35.39
C ARG A 721 2.06 14.22 33.89
N HIS A 722 3.14 13.60 33.41
CA HIS A 722 3.36 13.24 32.00
C HIS A 722 3.50 11.73 31.78
N PHE A 723 2.42 10.98 31.93
CA PHE A 723 2.45 9.55 31.57
C PHE A 723 2.48 9.34 30.06
N PHE A 724 3.31 8.41 29.60
CA PHE A 724 3.45 8.07 28.19
C PHE A 724 3.63 6.56 28.00
N HIS A 725 2.78 5.95 27.18
CA HIS A 725 2.77 4.50 26.94
C HIS A 725 2.97 4.17 25.47
#